data_AF-A0A949EDB5-F1
#
_entry.id   AF-A0A949EDB5-F1
#
_cell.length_a   1.000
_cell.length_b   1.000
_cell.length_c   1.000
_cell.angle_alpha   90.00
_cell.angle_beta   90.00
_cell.angle_gamma   90.00
#
_symmetry.space_group_name_H-M   'P 1'
#
loop_
_entity.id
_entity.type
_entity.pdbx_description
1 polymer ?
#
loop_
_entity_poly.entity_id
_entity_poly.type
_entity_poly.pdbx_seq_one_letter_code
_entity_poly.pdbx_strand_id
1 'polypeptide(L)'
;MTTIGIWLIGLLFFGLGSWILLLQIGGLADLIRPHSLSIGQITIDGQEGRGYAELLRARYDYHLRRPASLAIETGFLGIVTLDTPELFQPKSLDAEQKGMNIEVKGVDVPKLIRLINQLFQPDQWIIEGDFQTHSDRVLLILRLRRGERIIRTWYLDRYGDPSKDKSKLLEQLVDDAIFQVVYDFGNAAERNPDLLKWRSVVKVPTSFPNRESLSAYYEALGALGRYYAHGDWNSLNRAVDCLQTLRGLMPKYEDGLQLLGMGLVEKRNDIEAIHVYEQLQLLWKDDNWADLSPQRKRRQLSIDLLKATARAKLYTWQSTHEAIHELLELHKKLQPEYEKLKAEQRFQQDDKEVAAYSELLAYTDVQLAYTYSLYLSYMRHYMVADIFRHPSVPKDLEVTRLDEEELRKKDGKPKPIVIDTVRKIAGHYEKWIKKAKEIAEDPDVKWGVLVDCKRRKAEFVSRLQLTSGYANYRMAELENSSNIKDDTILGETFDTRLKEAEKDLRRAEATHPNHYLSLQLLGLVYSEPRRKGDFTDLSIAEQYFERAILANPSDYYGHELLADVLYRRAANGGVDMMDRAMIDRGLAEAKRATVLREFSGTAYLLQAEFQTMLLSIERDSTRRQELRKGLKQYLDQAKRFLPRTYEANPDLMWVSIVADTLQLGEDTLSATSASAGTDSKDFFKGSKQEVIKKIDELTEFCIDFEQKWVAHQRVFEVQRLGERAKLLRSEIEKATLADWYEIPIPFR
;
A
#
# COMPACT_ATOMS: atom_id res chain seq x y z
N MET A 1 42.82 68.77 25.28
CA MET A 1 41.78 67.73 25.18
C MET A 1 40.75 68.00 24.06
N THR A 2 40.52 69.24 23.65
CA THR A 2 39.57 69.62 22.58
C THR A 2 40.02 69.26 21.15
N THR A 3 41.32 69.21 20.86
CA THR A 3 41.87 68.87 19.53
C THR A 3 41.86 67.37 19.20
N ILE A 4 41.94 66.50 20.22
CA ILE A 4 41.88 65.04 20.05
C ILE A 4 40.45 64.59 19.75
N GLY A 5 39.44 65.23 20.35
CA GLY A 5 38.03 64.97 20.08
C GLY A 5 37.62 65.29 18.63
N ILE A 6 38.15 66.38 18.06
CA ILE A 6 37.85 66.78 16.67
C ILE A 6 38.48 65.79 15.67
N TRP A 7 39.69 65.29 15.95
CA TRP A 7 40.32 64.25 15.12
C TRP A 7 39.63 62.90 15.21
N LEU A 8 39.17 62.50 16.40
CA LEU A 8 38.38 61.27 16.59
C LEU A 8 37.03 61.34 15.88
N ILE A 9 36.35 62.50 15.94
CA ILE A 9 35.11 62.73 15.21
C ILE A 9 35.37 62.74 13.69
N GLY A 10 36.45 63.39 13.23
CA GLY A 10 36.86 63.38 11.82
C GLY A 10 37.17 61.98 11.30
N LEU A 11 37.90 61.16 12.05
CA LEU A 11 38.18 59.75 11.73
C LEU A 11 36.93 58.88 11.76
N LEU A 12 35.98 59.14 12.65
CA LEU A 12 34.69 58.45 12.69
C LEU A 12 33.85 58.77 11.44
N PHE A 13 33.80 60.03 11.02
CA PHE A 13 33.08 60.44 9.80
C PHE A 13 33.78 59.98 8.52
N PHE A 14 35.11 59.94 8.48
CA PHE A 14 35.87 59.42 7.34
C PHE A 14 35.80 57.88 7.27
N GLY A 15 35.78 57.21 8.42
CA GLY A 15 35.55 55.78 8.55
C GLY A 15 34.13 55.39 8.15
N LEU A 16 33.10 56.13 8.60
CA LEU A 16 31.73 55.96 8.13
C LEU A 16 31.62 56.25 6.63
N GLY A 17 32.21 57.34 6.15
CA GLY A 17 32.18 57.72 4.74
C GLY A 17 32.86 56.69 3.83
N SER A 18 33.98 56.13 4.26
CA SER A 18 34.68 55.05 3.55
C SER A 18 33.92 53.72 3.63
N TRP A 19 33.27 53.42 4.76
CA TRP A 19 32.40 52.25 4.92
C TRP A 19 31.14 52.35 4.05
N ILE A 20 30.59 53.56 3.90
CA ILE A 20 29.46 53.88 3.03
C ILE A 20 29.88 53.78 1.55
N LEU A 21 31.05 54.28 1.18
CA LEU A 21 31.62 54.13 -0.18
C LEU A 21 31.93 52.67 -0.51
N LEU A 22 32.41 51.88 0.46
CA LEU A 22 32.62 50.44 0.32
C LEU A 22 31.30 49.66 0.16
N LEU A 23 30.20 50.11 0.79
CA LEU A 23 28.86 49.55 0.57
C LEU A 23 28.30 49.91 -0.82
N GLN A 24 28.73 51.01 -1.43
CA GLN A 24 28.32 51.44 -2.78
C GLN A 24 29.16 50.84 -3.92
N ILE A 25 30.44 50.53 -3.70
CA ILE A 25 31.39 50.16 -4.79
C ILE A 25 31.41 48.67 -5.15
N GLY A 26 30.74 47.78 -4.41
CA GLY A 26 30.56 46.43 -4.95
C GLY A 26 29.97 45.45 -3.96
N GLY A 27 28.71 45.04 -4.22
CA GLY A 27 28.19 43.72 -3.84
C GLY A 27 28.22 43.32 -2.36
N LEU A 28 28.73 44.14 -1.44
CA LEU A 28 28.88 43.78 -0.03
C LEU A 28 27.52 43.73 0.68
N ALA A 29 26.59 44.60 0.29
CA ALA A 29 25.18 44.51 0.72
C ALA A 29 24.50 43.24 0.18
N ASP A 30 24.85 42.81 -1.04
CA ASP A 30 24.38 41.56 -1.66
C ASP A 30 24.98 40.31 -0.96
N LEU A 31 26.11 40.45 -0.25
CA LEU A 31 26.77 39.39 0.54
C LEU A 31 26.19 39.26 1.96
N ILE A 32 25.62 40.35 2.51
CA ILE A 32 25.13 40.43 3.89
C ILE A 32 23.60 40.20 3.96
N ARG A 33 22.82 40.59 2.94
CA ARG A 33 21.36 40.36 2.88
C ARG A 33 20.79 40.19 1.46
N PRO A 34 20.98 39.05 0.78
CA PRO A 34 20.29 38.75 -0.48
C PRO A 34 18.75 38.51 -0.37
N HIS A 35 18.12 38.78 0.76
CA HIS A 35 16.99 37.94 1.25
C HIS A 35 15.56 38.51 1.19
N SER A 36 15.28 39.56 0.42
CA SER A 36 13.90 40.09 0.29
C SER A 36 13.42 40.09 -1.16
N LEU A 37 12.71 39.02 -1.54
CA LEU A 37 11.89 38.95 -2.76
C LEU A 37 10.47 39.42 -2.39
N SER A 38 9.87 40.29 -3.19
CA SER A 38 8.48 40.70 -2.99
C SER A 38 7.64 40.41 -4.24
N ILE A 39 6.38 40.06 -4.03
CA ILE A 39 5.42 40.00 -5.14
C ILE A 39 4.87 41.41 -5.32
N GLY A 40 5.12 41.98 -6.49
CA GLY A 40 4.61 43.27 -6.93
C GLY A 40 3.17 43.15 -7.42
N GLN A 41 2.79 44.00 -8.37
CA GLN A 41 1.44 43.98 -8.92
C GLN A 41 1.25 42.75 -9.82
N ILE A 42 0.14 42.03 -9.61
CA ILE A 42 -0.36 41.04 -10.56
C ILE A 42 -1.62 41.60 -11.20
N THR A 43 -1.67 41.64 -12.53
CA THR A 43 -2.82 42.08 -13.31
C THR A 43 -3.48 40.93 -14.06
N ILE A 44 -4.79 41.02 -14.26
CA ILE A 44 -5.57 40.15 -15.15
C ILE A 44 -6.29 41.04 -16.15
N ASP A 45 -5.98 40.86 -17.44
CA ASP A 45 -6.55 41.64 -18.53
C ASP A 45 -6.49 43.16 -18.25
N GLY A 46 -5.38 43.61 -17.65
CA GLY A 46 -5.13 45.01 -17.27
C GLY A 46 -5.76 45.50 -15.95
N GLN A 47 -6.49 44.65 -15.21
CA GLN A 47 -7.05 44.99 -13.89
C GLN A 47 -6.22 44.42 -12.73
N GLU A 48 -6.12 45.13 -11.60
CA GLU A 48 -5.41 44.63 -10.40
C GLU A 48 -6.04 43.34 -9.85
N GLY A 49 -5.27 42.26 -9.84
CA GLY A 49 -5.65 40.94 -9.34
C GLY A 49 -4.99 40.61 -8.00
N ARG A 50 -5.30 41.36 -6.93
CA ARG A 50 -4.68 41.15 -5.59
C ARG A 50 -4.78 39.71 -5.08
N GLY A 51 -5.91 39.04 -5.30
CA GLY A 51 -6.09 37.64 -4.93
C GLY A 51 -5.13 36.67 -5.62
N TYR A 52 -4.63 36.99 -6.82
CA TYR A 52 -3.68 36.15 -7.54
C TYR A 52 -2.24 36.36 -7.08
N ALA A 53 -1.90 37.54 -6.55
CA ALA A 53 -0.64 37.76 -5.85
C ALA A 53 -0.57 36.95 -4.55
N GLU A 54 -1.68 36.92 -3.79
CA GLU A 54 -1.82 36.07 -2.61
C GLU A 54 -1.83 34.58 -2.97
N LEU A 55 -2.49 34.19 -4.06
CA LEU A 55 -2.48 32.82 -4.57
C LEU A 55 -1.07 32.37 -4.95
N LEU A 56 -0.29 33.20 -5.65
CA LEU A 56 1.08 32.88 -6.03
C LEU A 56 1.97 32.70 -4.79
N ARG A 57 1.79 33.53 -3.76
CA ARG A 57 2.45 33.33 -2.47
C ARG A 57 2.02 32.06 -1.77
N ALA A 58 0.72 31.82 -1.67
CA ALA A 58 0.16 30.65 -1.01
C ALA A 58 0.60 29.35 -1.71
N ARG A 59 0.66 29.33 -3.05
CA ARG A 59 1.12 28.19 -3.84
C ARG A 59 2.64 28.02 -3.77
N TYR A 60 3.41 29.11 -3.72
CA TYR A 60 4.85 29.04 -3.46
C TYR A 60 5.11 28.40 -2.10
N ASP A 61 4.44 28.90 -1.06
CA ASP A 61 4.55 28.33 0.28
C ASP A 61 4.07 26.86 0.24
N TYR A 62 2.92 26.55 -0.35
CA TYR A 62 2.39 25.20 -0.46
C TYR A 62 3.33 24.16 -1.09
N HIS A 63 3.95 24.49 -2.23
CA HIS A 63 4.81 23.54 -2.96
C HIS A 63 6.23 23.46 -2.38
N LEU A 64 6.69 24.53 -1.71
CA LEU A 64 8.12 24.69 -1.37
C LEU A 64 8.39 24.90 0.12
N ARG A 65 7.50 25.59 0.86
CA ARG A 65 7.54 25.77 2.32
C ARG A 65 6.45 24.92 3.00
N ARG A 66 6.84 23.74 3.44
CA ARG A 66 5.91 22.80 4.08
C ARG A 66 5.09 23.48 5.18
N PRO A 67 3.75 23.39 5.17
CA PRO A 67 3.03 23.54 6.42
C PRO A 67 3.54 22.47 7.39
N ALA A 68 3.95 22.91 8.58
CA ALA A 68 4.45 22.07 9.67
C ALA A 68 3.36 21.14 10.28
N SER A 69 2.37 20.73 9.50
CA SER A 69 1.48 19.65 9.89
C SER A 69 2.23 18.34 9.67
N LEU A 70 2.93 17.91 10.72
CA LEU A 70 3.27 16.50 10.90
C LEU A 70 2.02 15.67 10.61
N ALA A 71 2.19 14.61 9.80
CA ALA A 71 1.14 13.67 9.45
C ALA A 71 0.47 13.16 10.74
N ILE A 72 -0.75 13.62 10.98
CA ILE A 72 -1.68 13.01 11.92
C ILE A 72 -2.52 12.11 11.02
N GLU A 73 -2.29 10.80 11.16
CA GLU A 73 -3.19 9.74 10.71
C GLU A 73 -3.21 9.51 9.19
N THR A 74 -3.27 8.24 8.79
CA THR A 74 -3.50 7.76 7.41
C THR A 74 -2.29 7.73 6.47
N GLY A 75 -1.24 7.03 6.90
CA GLY A 75 -0.18 6.57 6.01
C GLY A 75 -0.06 5.05 5.94
N PHE A 76 -0.42 4.49 4.80
CA PHE A 76 -0.24 3.09 4.45
C PHE A 76 1.26 2.83 4.28
N LEU A 77 1.74 1.74 4.84
CA LEU A 77 3.15 1.68 5.21
C LEU A 77 3.80 0.35 4.85
N GLY A 78 4.20 0.21 3.59
CA GLY A 78 5.47 -0.44 3.27
C GLY A 78 6.62 0.40 3.85
N ILE A 79 7.10 0.04 5.05
CA ILE A 79 8.37 0.46 5.69
C ILE A 79 8.84 1.89 5.30
N VAL A 80 8.07 2.94 5.61
CA VAL A 80 8.45 4.36 5.36
C VAL A 80 9.35 4.92 6.47
N THR A 81 9.72 4.13 7.47
CA THR A 81 10.59 4.56 8.57
C THR A 81 12.08 4.56 8.23
N LEU A 82 12.48 3.83 7.20
CA LEU A 82 13.89 3.58 6.91
C LEU A 82 14.28 4.27 5.62
N ASP A 83 14.97 5.40 5.77
CA ASP A 83 15.44 6.24 4.66
C ASP A 83 14.36 6.65 3.68
N THR A 84 13.15 6.98 4.18
CA THR A 84 12.37 7.99 3.47
C THR A 84 13.31 9.17 3.23
N PRO A 85 13.46 9.65 1.99
CA PRO A 85 14.32 10.78 1.72
C PRO A 85 13.97 11.88 2.75
N GLU A 86 14.98 12.63 3.22
CA GLU A 86 14.85 13.62 4.31
C GLU A 86 13.64 14.57 4.13
N LEU A 87 13.14 14.63 2.90
CA LEU A 87 11.81 14.99 2.41
C LEU A 87 10.55 14.53 3.20
N PHE A 88 10.59 13.86 4.34
CA PHE A 88 9.41 13.80 5.24
C PHE A 88 9.71 14.33 6.64
N GLN A 89 10.97 14.68 6.89
CA GLN A 89 11.41 15.25 8.15
C GLN A 89 11.34 16.78 8.05
N PRO A 90 10.90 17.49 9.10
CA PRO A 90 10.76 18.94 9.11
C PRO A 90 12.12 19.71 9.04
N LYS A 91 13.23 19.03 8.81
CA LYS A 91 14.58 19.61 8.81
C LYS A 91 15.24 19.46 7.44
N SER A 92 14.98 20.39 6.53
CA SER A 92 16.01 20.88 5.57
C SER A 92 15.55 22.09 4.76
N LEU A 93 14.27 22.22 4.40
CA LEU A 93 13.83 23.41 3.64
C LEU A 93 13.56 24.65 4.52
N ASP A 94 13.06 24.50 5.74
CA ASP A 94 12.69 25.63 6.60
C ASP A 94 13.89 26.44 7.16
N ALA A 95 15.06 25.80 7.31
CA ALA A 95 16.28 26.49 7.73
C ALA A 95 17.01 27.12 6.53
N GLU A 96 16.92 26.50 5.34
CA GLU A 96 17.63 26.93 4.13
C GLU A 96 16.82 27.92 3.26
N GLN A 97 15.47 27.85 3.24
CA GLN A 97 14.58 28.78 2.52
C GLN A 97 14.09 29.99 3.35
N LYS A 98 14.52 30.10 4.61
CA LYS A 98 14.35 31.33 5.42
C LYS A 98 14.95 32.57 4.74
N GLY A 99 15.86 32.37 3.78
CA GLY A 99 16.40 33.42 2.92
C GLY A 99 15.44 33.99 1.87
N MET A 100 14.28 33.38 1.63
CA MET A 100 13.32 33.78 0.60
C MET A 100 11.97 34.19 1.22
N ASN A 101 11.95 35.20 2.09
CA ASN A 101 10.68 35.73 2.61
C ASN A 101 9.97 36.55 1.52
N ILE A 102 8.88 35.98 0.99
CA ILE A 102 7.99 36.68 0.07
C ILE A 102 7.07 37.60 0.88
N GLU A 103 7.26 38.91 0.75
CA GLU A 103 6.36 39.91 1.32
C GLU A 103 5.35 40.40 0.28
N VAL A 104 4.08 40.52 0.68
CA VAL A 104 2.99 41.12 -0.12
C VAL A 104 2.80 42.54 0.41
N LYS A 105 2.98 43.55 -0.44
CA LYS A 105 2.78 44.96 -0.07
C LYS A 105 1.47 45.50 -0.62
N GLY A 106 0.58 45.97 0.27
CA GLY A 106 -0.64 46.69 -0.09
C GLY A 106 -1.17 47.63 1.02
N VAL A 107 -0.96 48.94 0.82
CA VAL A 107 -1.64 50.15 1.43
C VAL A 107 -1.39 50.46 2.92
N ASP A 108 -1.47 51.71 3.45
CA ASP A 108 -0.74 52.96 3.15
C ASP A 108 -0.54 53.75 4.49
N VAL A 109 0.36 53.28 5.37
CA VAL A 109 1.15 54.06 6.36
C VAL A 109 2.54 54.57 5.83
N PRO A 110 3.08 54.13 4.66
CA PRO A 110 4.43 54.45 4.16
C PRO A 110 4.81 55.88 3.80
N LYS A 111 3.96 56.91 3.75
CA LYS A 111 4.42 58.21 3.22
C LYS A 111 5.54 58.87 4.04
N LEU A 112 5.58 58.64 5.36
CA LEU A 112 6.64 59.15 6.23
C LEU A 112 7.87 58.22 6.29
N ILE A 113 7.64 56.90 6.22
CA ILE A 113 8.68 55.86 6.21
C ILE A 113 9.35 55.75 4.83
N ARG A 114 8.67 56.15 3.74
CA ARG A 114 9.20 56.20 2.35
C ARG A 114 10.36 57.16 2.22
N LEU A 115 10.31 58.34 2.84
CA LEU A 115 11.37 59.34 2.70
C LEU A 115 12.68 58.86 3.35
N ILE A 116 12.58 58.14 4.48
CA ILE A 116 13.72 57.58 5.20
C ILE A 116 14.23 56.29 4.52
N ASN A 117 13.34 55.46 3.94
CA ASN A 117 13.73 54.24 3.22
C ASN A 117 14.22 54.48 1.78
N GLN A 118 13.78 55.54 1.09
CA GLN A 118 14.22 55.86 -0.28
C GLN A 118 15.68 56.32 -0.36
N LEU A 119 16.23 56.87 0.72
CA LEU A 119 17.64 57.26 0.77
C LEU A 119 18.58 56.08 1.07
N PHE A 120 18.07 54.91 1.49
CA PHE A 120 18.89 53.84 2.09
C PHE A 120 18.52 52.38 1.72
N GLN A 121 17.63 52.11 0.77
CA GLN A 121 17.34 50.72 0.36
C GLN A 121 18.21 50.26 -0.82
N PRO A 122 18.96 49.13 -0.70
CA PRO A 122 19.42 48.42 -1.89
C PRO A 122 18.21 47.99 -2.72
N ASP A 123 18.33 48.04 -4.06
CA ASP A 123 17.24 47.69 -4.96
C ASP A 123 16.59 46.35 -4.58
N GLN A 124 15.31 46.39 -4.19
CA GLN A 124 14.54 45.19 -3.83
C GLN A 124 14.25 44.35 -5.08
N TRP A 125 14.19 43.03 -4.91
CA TRP A 125 13.77 42.11 -5.96
C TRP A 125 12.25 42.01 -5.98
N ILE A 126 11.66 42.25 -7.15
CA ILE A 126 10.21 42.28 -7.33
C ILE A 126 9.83 41.33 -8.46
N ILE A 127 8.85 40.45 -8.21
CA ILE A 127 8.19 39.66 -9.25
C ILE A 127 6.84 40.29 -9.55
N GLU A 128 6.62 40.68 -10.81
CA GLU A 128 5.36 41.21 -11.34
C GLU A 128 4.76 40.20 -12.32
N GLY A 129 3.43 40.15 -12.42
CA GLY A 129 2.74 39.22 -13.31
C GLY A 129 1.62 39.90 -14.08
N ASP A 130 1.44 39.54 -15.35
CA ASP A 130 0.32 39.99 -16.17
C ASP A 130 -0.33 38.79 -16.86
N PHE A 131 -1.58 38.51 -16.49
CA PHE A 131 -2.39 37.49 -17.14
C PHE A 131 -3.18 38.08 -18.30
N GLN A 132 -3.11 37.42 -19.44
CA GLN A 132 -3.83 37.81 -20.65
C GLN A 132 -4.69 36.65 -21.12
N THR A 133 -5.99 36.89 -21.23
CA THR A 133 -6.97 35.89 -21.64
C THR A 133 -7.21 36.00 -23.14
N HIS A 134 -7.08 34.87 -23.84
CA HIS A 134 -7.43 34.75 -25.26
C HIS A 134 -8.63 33.81 -25.44
N SER A 135 -9.11 33.61 -26.66
CA SER A 135 -10.26 32.74 -26.92
C SER A 135 -9.96 31.25 -26.68
N ASP A 136 -8.70 30.83 -26.83
CA ASP A 136 -8.27 29.43 -26.84
C ASP A 136 -7.19 29.10 -25.78
N ARG A 137 -6.75 30.10 -25.03
CA ARG A 137 -5.66 29.98 -24.05
C ARG A 137 -5.65 31.12 -23.05
N VAL A 138 -4.84 30.94 -22.01
CA VAL A 138 -4.45 32.00 -21.08
C VAL A 138 -2.92 32.13 -21.10
N LEU A 139 -2.40 33.35 -21.06
CA LEU A 139 -0.98 33.68 -21.02
C LEU A 139 -0.66 34.36 -19.68
N LEU A 140 0.48 34.04 -19.07
CA LEU A 140 1.07 34.76 -17.96
C LEU A 140 2.44 35.28 -18.37
N ILE A 141 2.61 36.59 -18.28
CA ILE A 141 3.89 37.27 -18.44
C ILE A 141 4.41 37.60 -17.06
N LEU A 142 5.40 36.85 -16.59
CA LEU A 142 6.04 37.06 -15.29
C LEU A 142 7.35 37.83 -15.48
N ARG A 143 7.61 38.87 -14.69
CA ARG A 143 8.81 39.72 -14.81
C ARG A 143 9.52 39.81 -13.47
N LEU A 144 10.81 39.50 -13.45
CA LEU A 144 11.71 39.77 -12.32
C LEU A 144 12.41 41.10 -12.53
N ARG A 145 12.26 42.01 -11.57
CA ARG A 145 12.86 43.34 -11.59
C ARG A 145 13.75 43.57 -10.37
N ARG A 146 14.76 44.42 -10.56
CA ARG A 146 15.61 45.00 -9.52
C ARG A 146 15.68 46.49 -9.77
N GLY A 147 15.02 47.29 -8.92
CA GLY A 147 14.80 48.71 -9.20
C GLY A 147 14.06 48.89 -10.53
N GLU A 148 14.56 49.74 -11.42
CA GLU A 148 13.97 49.95 -12.75
C GLU A 148 14.33 48.86 -13.77
N ARG A 149 15.42 48.10 -13.53
CA ARG A 149 15.96 47.12 -14.46
C ARG A 149 15.14 45.82 -14.45
N ILE A 150 14.67 45.39 -15.61
CA ILE A 150 14.13 44.04 -15.81
C ILE A 150 15.30 43.07 -15.92
N ILE A 151 15.35 42.10 -15.01
CA ILE A 151 16.39 41.08 -14.97
C ILE A 151 15.99 39.89 -15.85
N ARG A 152 14.73 39.46 -15.76
CA ARG A 152 14.21 38.32 -16.54
C ARG A 152 12.72 38.45 -16.78
N THR A 153 12.26 37.94 -17.91
CA THR A 153 10.82 37.79 -18.22
C THR A 153 10.55 36.34 -18.61
N TRP A 154 9.44 35.80 -18.11
CA TRP A 154 8.92 34.49 -18.45
C TRP A 154 7.58 34.66 -19.15
N TYR A 155 7.40 33.93 -20.24
CA TYR A 155 6.15 33.83 -20.97
C TYR A 155 5.65 32.40 -20.82
N LEU A 156 4.48 32.24 -20.21
CA LEU A 156 3.87 30.95 -19.93
C LEU A 156 2.47 30.95 -20.52
N ASP A 157 2.09 29.89 -21.23
CA ASP A 157 0.76 29.72 -21.80
C ASP A 157 0.14 28.37 -21.44
N ARG A 158 -1.19 28.35 -21.32
CA ARG A 158 -2.00 27.13 -21.20
C ARG A 158 -3.17 27.20 -22.18
N TYR A 159 -3.26 26.20 -23.06
CA TYR A 159 -4.39 26.03 -23.96
C TYR A 159 -5.60 25.47 -23.20
N GLY A 160 -6.77 26.02 -23.49
CA GLY A 160 -8.03 25.66 -22.85
C GLY A 160 -9.07 26.75 -23.11
N ASP A 161 -10.35 26.42 -23.00
CA ASP A 161 -11.46 27.35 -23.21
C ASP A 161 -11.68 28.22 -21.96
N PRO A 162 -11.25 29.49 -21.93
CA PRO A 162 -11.32 30.29 -20.73
C PRO A 162 -12.76 30.71 -20.42
N SER A 163 -13.70 30.56 -21.36
CA SER A 163 -15.12 30.81 -21.10
C SER A 163 -15.74 29.77 -20.16
N LYS A 164 -15.12 28.58 -20.05
CA LYS A 164 -15.59 27.48 -19.19
C LYS A 164 -14.86 27.42 -17.85
N ASP A 165 -13.53 27.52 -17.86
CA ASP A 165 -12.69 27.19 -16.70
C ASP A 165 -11.54 28.20 -16.47
N LYS A 166 -11.80 29.51 -16.64
CA LYS A 166 -10.77 30.57 -16.49
C LYS A 166 -9.96 30.45 -15.19
N SER A 167 -10.62 30.25 -14.04
CA SER A 167 -9.95 30.19 -12.73
C SER A 167 -8.94 29.04 -12.65
N LYS A 168 -9.33 27.86 -13.14
CA LYS A 168 -8.48 26.66 -13.14
C LYS A 168 -7.26 26.83 -14.05
N LEU A 169 -7.45 27.41 -15.23
CA LEU A 169 -6.35 27.71 -16.16
C LEU A 169 -5.36 28.71 -15.53
N LEU A 170 -5.87 29.75 -14.87
CA LEU A 170 -5.03 30.73 -14.17
C LEU A 170 -4.25 30.10 -13.01
N GLU A 171 -4.88 29.27 -12.18
CA GLU A 171 -4.23 28.53 -11.09
C GLU A 171 -3.09 27.63 -11.60
N GLN A 172 -3.33 26.89 -12.69
CA GLN A 172 -2.31 26.05 -13.30
C GLN A 172 -1.13 26.85 -13.84
N LEU A 173 -1.39 28.04 -14.41
CA LEU A 173 -0.34 28.95 -14.85
C LEU A 173 0.47 29.54 -13.69
N VAL A 174 -0.16 29.78 -12.53
CA VAL A 174 0.55 30.17 -11.30
C VAL A 174 1.51 29.07 -10.87
N ASP A 175 1.07 27.80 -10.88
CA ASP A 175 1.95 26.67 -10.56
C ASP A 175 3.12 26.57 -11.55
N ASP A 176 2.83 26.64 -12.86
CA ASP A 176 3.84 26.62 -13.92
C ASP A 176 4.87 27.76 -13.73
N ALA A 177 4.41 28.94 -13.30
CA ALA A 177 5.27 30.08 -12.99
C ALA A 177 6.17 29.84 -11.78
N ILE A 178 5.63 29.27 -10.70
CA ILE A 178 6.42 28.93 -9.51
C ILE A 178 7.53 27.94 -9.88
N PHE A 179 7.19 26.86 -10.58
CA PHE A 179 8.20 25.87 -10.98
C PHE A 179 9.22 26.44 -11.97
N GLN A 180 8.80 27.31 -12.90
CA GLN A 180 9.73 27.99 -13.80
C GLN A 180 10.71 28.90 -13.04
N VAL A 181 10.22 29.69 -12.07
CA VAL A 181 11.04 30.58 -11.26
C VAL A 181 12.04 29.80 -10.40
N VAL A 182 11.59 28.72 -9.73
CA VAL A 182 12.47 27.86 -8.92
C VAL A 182 13.52 27.18 -9.79
N TYR A 183 13.13 26.64 -10.94
CA TYR A 183 14.06 26.04 -11.89
C TYR A 183 15.15 27.04 -12.31
N ASP A 184 14.75 28.27 -12.58
CA ASP A 184 15.65 29.30 -13.08
C ASP A 184 16.57 29.90 -12.01
N PHE A 185 16.10 30.03 -10.76
CA PHE A 185 16.90 30.49 -9.62
C PHE A 185 17.82 29.43 -9.05
N GLY A 186 17.46 28.16 -9.23
CA GLY A 186 18.25 27.01 -8.83
C GLY A 186 19.15 26.50 -9.96
N ASN A 187 18.57 25.71 -10.87
CA ASN A 187 19.32 24.89 -11.83
C ASN A 187 19.88 25.70 -13.01
N ALA A 188 19.13 26.69 -13.52
CA ALA A 188 19.59 27.50 -14.65
C ALA A 188 20.46 28.71 -14.24
N ALA A 189 20.60 28.96 -12.93
CA ALA A 189 21.36 30.09 -12.40
C ALA A 189 22.84 30.06 -12.78
N GLU A 190 23.41 28.88 -13.10
CA GLU A 190 24.79 28.73 -13.56
C GLU A 190 25.10 29.48 -14.87
N ARG A 191 24.07 29.73 -15.70
CA ARG A 191 24.22 30.37 -17.01
C ARG A 191 23.88 31.87 -17.01
N ASN A 192 23.40 32.40 -15.89
CA ASN A 192 23.00 33.80 -15.77
C ASN A 192 23.68 34.47 -14.56
N PRO A 193 24.65 35.39 -14.79
CA PRO A 193 25.38 36.08 -13.72
C PRO A 193 24.46 36.82 -12.74
N ASP A 194 23.33 37.33 -13.21
CA ASP A 194 22.37 38.06 -12.37
C ASP A 194 21.53 37.13 -11.47
N LEU A 195 21.45 35.82 -11.79
CA LEU A 195 20.72 34.82 -11.01
C LEU A 195 21.65 33.94 -10.15
N LEU A 196 22.94 33.90 -10.45
CA LEU A 196 23.94 33.05 -9.80
C LEU A 196 23.98 33.23 -8.27
N LYS A 197 23.65 34.43 -7.78
CA LYS A 197 23.53 34.77 -6.34
C LYS A 197 22.35 34.11 -5.63
N TRP A 198 21.31 33.69 -6.35
CA TRP A 198 20.15 33.00 -5.78
C TRP A 198 20.42 31.51 -5.51
N ARG A 199 21.53 30.97 -6.02
CA ARG A 199 21.92 29.56 -5.83
C ARG A 199 22.09 29.17 -4.36
N SER A 200 22.59 30.09 -3.52
CA SER A 200 22.74 29.85 -2.08
C SER A 200 21.42 29.90 -1.32
N VAL A 201 20.38 30.49 -1.92
CA VAL A 201 19.05 30.72 -1.34
C VAL A 201 18.05 29.65 -1.80
N VAL A 202 18.07 29.30 -3.08
CA VAL A 202 17.29 28.21 -3.68
C VAL A 202 18.25 27.05 -3.93
N LYS A 203 18.65 26.37 -2.86
CA LYS A 203 19.37 25.11 -2.98
C LYS A 203 18.39 24.06 -3.52
N VAL A 204 18.55 23.71 -4.79
CA VAL A 204 17.82 22.57 -5.33
C VAL A 204 18.61 21.33 -4.94
N PRO A 205 18.00 20.34 -4.24
CA PRO A 205 18.71 19.15 -3.78
C PRO A 205 19.29 18.32 -4.93
N THR A 206 18.82 18.53 -6.17
CA THR A 206 19.32 17.86 -7.37
C THR A 206 19.15 18.77 -8.60
N SER A 207 20.06 18.66 -9.58
CA SER A 207 19.90 19.34 -10.87
C SER A 207 18.86 18.60 -11.73
N PHE A 208 17.67 19.17 -11.83
CA PHE A 208 16.61 18.76 -12.76
C PHE A 208 16.93 19.27 -14.17
N PRO A 209 16.74 18.45 -15.23
CA PRO A 209 17.06 18.82 -16.60
C PRO A 209 16.12 19.89 -17.18
N ASN A 210 14.85 19.95 -16.73
CA ASN A 210 13.86 20.89 -17.24
C ASN A 210 12.79 21.22 -16.17
N ARG A 211 11.91 22.20 -16.45
CA ARG A 211 10.81 22.57 -15.56
C ARG A 211 9.87 21.40 -15.28
N GLU A 212 9.56 20.60 -16.31
CA GLU A 212 8.59 19.51 -16.21
C GLU A 212 9.00 18.46 -15.17
N SER A 213 10.28 18.08 -15.14
CA SER A 213 10.82 17.16 -14.14
C SER A 213 10.78 17.74 -12.72
N LEU A 214 11.06 19.04 -12.54
CA LEU A 214 10.91 19.73 -11.26
C LEU A 214 9.45 19.73 -10.79
N SER A 215 8.52 20.09 -11.69
CA SER A 215 7.07 20.11 -11.43
C SER A 215 6.59 18.73 -11.00
N ALA A 216 6.94 17.70 -11.78
CA ALA A 216 6.56 16.32 -11.52
C ALA A 216 7.02 15.84 -10.13
N TYR A 217 8.25 16.19 -9.73
CA TYR A 217 8.77 15.83 -8.43
C TYR A 217 8.04 16.51 -7.26
N TYR A 218 7.87 17.83 -7.29
CA TYR A 218 7.23 18.56 -6.17
C TYR A 218 5.73 18.30 -6.11
N GLU A 219 5.05 18.17 -7.25
CA GLU A 219 3.65 17.76 -7.29
C GLU A 219 3.46 16.37 -6.71
N ALA A 220 4.35 15.42 -7.03
CA ALA A 220 4.33 14.09 -6.45
C ALA A 220 4.51 14.13 -4.93
N LEU A 221 5.47 14.92 -4.44
CA LEU A 221 5.70 15.07 -3.00
C LEU A 221 4.49 15.66 -2.28
N GLY A 222 3.90 16.74 -2.80
CA GLY A 222 2.70 17.34 -2.22
C GLY A 222 1.52 16.37 -2.22
N ALA A 223 1.36 15.59 -3.29
CA ALA A 223 0.30 14.60 -3.42
C ALA A 223 0.49 13.41 -2.49
N LEU A 224 1.71 12.86 -2.36
CA LEU A 224 2.02 11.85 -1.35
C LEU A 224 1.77 12.40 0.06
N GLY A 225 2.20 13.62 0.35
CA GLY A 225 1.97 14.26 1.65
C GLY A 225 0.49 14.34 2.03
N ARG A 226 -0.39 14.72 1.09
CA ARG A 226 -1.85 14.74 1.30
C ARG A 226 -2.42 13.34 1.49
N TYR A 227 -1.97 12.36 0.70
CA TYR A 227 -2.37 10.97 0.88
C TYR A 227 -2.00 10.49 2.28
N TYR A 228 -0.77 10.74 2.74
CA TYR A 228 -0.29 10.36 4.07
C TYR A 228 -0.97 11.08 5.24
N ALA A 229 -1.60 12.24 4.99
CA ALA A 229 -2.29 13.03 6.01
C ALA A 229 -3.81 12.82 6.03
N HIS A 230 -4.41 12.40 4.92
CA HIS A 230 -5.87 12.36 4.77
C HIS A 230 -6.41 11.05 4.15
N GLY A 231 -5.54 10.14 3.73
CA GLY A 231 -5.93 8.89 3.08
C GLY A 231 -6.57 9.10 1.70
N ASP A 232 -6.32 10.24 1.05
CA ASP A 232 -6.94 10.58 -0.23
C ASP A 232 -6.30 9.80 -1.40
N TRP A 233 -7.03 8.80 -1.90
CA TRP A 233 -6.64 7.97 -3.04
C TRP A 233 -6.42 8.73 -4.34
N ASN A 234 -7.13 9.84 -4.55
CA ASN A 234 -6.90 10.66 -5.74
C ASN A 234 -5.54 11.35 -5.69
N SER A 235 -5.11 11.75 -4.49
CA SER A 235 -3.77 12.26 -4.26
C SER A 235 -2.70 11.18 -4.45
N LEU A 236 -2.92 9.92 -4.03
CA LEU A 236 -1.98 8.83 -4.35
C LEU A 236 -1.89 8.56 -5.86
N ASN A 237 -3.02 8.56 -6.56
CA ASN A 237 -3.04 8.40 -8.02
C ASN A 237 -2.22 9.51 -8.70
N ARG A 238 -2.47 10.77 -8.32
CA ARG A 238 -1.72 11.91 -8.84
C ARG A 238 -0.23 11.80 -8.55
N ALA A 239 0.14 11.35 -7.35
CA ALA A 239 1.54 11.15 -6.99
C ALA A 239 2.24 10.14 -7.91
N VAL A 240 1.62 8.98 -8.12
CA VAL A 240 2.19 7.92 -8.97
C VAL A 240 2.30 8.39 -10.42
N ASP A 241 1.31 9.09 -10.97
CA ASP A 241 1.35 9.63 -12.34
C ASP A 241 2.50 10.63 -12.52
N CYS A 242 2.67 11.53 -11.55
CA CYS A 242 3.77 12.49 -11.55
C CYS A 242 5.13 11.80 -11.41
N LEU A 243 5.25 10.76 -10.57
CA LEU A 243 6.49 9.99 -10.41
C LEU A 243 6.83 9.14 -11.64
N GLN A 244 5.83 8.62 -12.35
CA GLN A 244 6.02 7.95 -13.64
C GLN A 244 6.52 8.94 -14.71
N THR A 245 5.94 10.14 -14.74
CA THR A 245 6.41 11.24 -15.60
C THR A 245 7.87 11.58 -15.28
N LEU A 246 8.19 11.71 -13.99
CA LEU A 246 9.55 11.97 -13.52
C LEU A 246 10.51 10.84 -13.92
N ARG A 247 10.13 9.57 -13.80
CA ARG A 247 10.93 8.42 -14.27
C ARG A 247 11.19 8.48 -15.77
N GLY A 248 10.21 8.92 -16.58
CA GLY A 248 10.39 9.10 -18.02
C GLY A 248 11.40 10.21 -18.37
N LEU A 249 11.38 11.31 -17.62
CA LEU A 249 12.29 12.45 -17.83
C LEU A 249 13.67 12.26 -17.19
N MET A 250 13.75 11.56 -16.06
CA MET A 250 14.94 11.34 -15.25
C MET A 250 15.03 9.88 -14.77
N PRO A 251 15.30 8.92 -15.67
CA PRO A 251 15.24 7.48 -15.35
C PRO A 251 16.32 7.01 -14.36
N LYS A 252 17.32 7.84 -14.04
CA LYS A 252 18.39 7.53 -13.07
C LYS A 252 18.24 8.29 -11.75
N TYR A 253 17.13 9.02 -11.56
CA TYR A 253 16.94 9.81 -10.34
C TYR A 253 16.46 8.94 -9.18
N GLU A 254 17.37 8.65 -8.26
CA GLU A 254 17.18 7.66 -7.21
C GLU A 254 16.01 7.97 -6.27
N ASP A 255 15.89 9.22 -5.79
CA ASP A 255 14.80 9.60 -4.88
C ASP A 255 13.43 9.47 -5.56
N GLY A 256 13.34 9.85 -6.85
CA GLY A 256 12.12 9.71 -7.63
C GLY A 256 11.71 8.24 -7.82
N LEU A 257 12.67 7.37 -8.10
CA LEU A 257 12.43 5.92 -8.21
C LEU A 257 12.01 5.31 -6.86
N GLN A 258 12.65 5.72 -5.77
CA GLN A 258 12.31 5.21 -4.43
C GLN A 258 10.87 5.60 -4.06
N LEU A 259 10.50 6.87 -4.24
CA LEU A 259 9.13 7.34 -4.01
C LEU A 259 8.12 6.65 -4.92
N LEU A 260 8.48 6.39 -6.18
CA LEU A 260 7.64 5.65 -7.12
C LEU A 260 7.38 4.23 -6.63
N GLY A 261 8.43 3.51 -6.24
CA GLY A 261 8.32 2.16 -5.68
C GLY A 261 7.40 2.11 -4.47
N MET A 262 7.53 3.09 -3.56
CA MET A 262 6.65 3.20 -2.38
C MET A 262 5.19 3.44 -2.78
N GLY A 263 4.92 4.41 -3.66
CA GLY A 263 3.57 4.70 -4.14
C GLY A 263 2.92 3.52 -4.86
N LEU A 264 3.71 2.74 -5.62
CA LEU A 264 3.23 1.53 -6.31
C LEU A 264 2.86 0.41 -5.34
N VAL A 265 3.67 0.18 -4.29
CA VAL A 265 3.33 -0.79 -3.22
C VAL A 265 2.03 -0.41 -2.54
N GLU A 266 1.81 0.89 -2.27
CA GLU A 266 0.54 1.34 -1.68
C GLU A 266 -0.66 1.12 -2.60
N LYS A 267 -0.48 1.28 -3.90
CA LYS A 267 -1.48 0.93 -4.92
C LYS A 267 -1.64 -0.58 -5.17
N ARG A 268 -0.96 -1.45 -4.41
CA ARG A 268 -0.93 -2.91 -4.64
C ARG A 268 -0.40 -3.31 -6.03
N ASN A 269 0.39 -2.44 -6.66
CA ASN A 269 1.15 -2.76 -7.88
C ASN A 269 2.56 -3.26 -7.50
N ASP A 270 2.58 -4.37 -6.76
CA ASP A 270 3.80 -4.90 -6.14
C ASP A 270 4.83 -5.35 -7.21
N ILE A 271 4.39 -5.85 -8.37
CA ILE A 271 5.27 -6.28 -9.47
C ILE A 271 6.06 -5.10 -10.05
N GLU A 272 5.37 -4.01 -10.41
CA GLU A 272 6.04 -2.83 -10.95
C GLU A 272 6.94 -2.18 -9.88
N ALA A 273 6.53 -2.21 -8.61
CA ALA A 273 7.38 -1.73 -7.52
C ALA A 273 8.68 -2.54 -7.42
N ILE A 274 8.62 -3.87 -7.51
CA ILE A 274 9.81 -4.73 -7.52
C ILE A 274 10.75 -4.33 -8.67
N HIS A 275 10.22 -4.12 -9.88
CA HIS A 275 11.04 -3.68 -11.02
C HIS A 275 11.66 -2.30 -10.82
N VAL A 276 10.96 -1.37 -10.17
CA VAL A 276 11.51 -0.05 -9.82
C VAL A 276 12.63 -0.18 -8.79
N TYR A 277 12.51 -1.05 -7.79
CA TYR A 277 13.58 -1.32 -6.82
C TYR A 277 14.77 -2.05 -7.46
N GLU A 278 14.54 -2.98 -8.40
CA GLU A 278 15.59 -3.62 -9.19
C GLU A 278 16.33 -2.61 -10.07
N GLN A 279 15.61 -1.64 -10.66
CA GLN A 279 16.21 -0.53 -11.39
C GLN A 279 17.12 0.31 -10.48
N LEU A 280 16.70 0.61 -9.24
CA LEU A 280 17.55 1.27 -8.25
C LEU A 280 18.82 0.46 -7.92
N GLN A 281 18.68 -0.85 -7.67
CA GLN A 281 19.82 -1.74 -7.41
C GLN A 281 20.80 -1.76 -8.59
N LEU A 282 20.31 -1.72 -9.83
CA LEU A 282 21.16 -1.67 -11.02
C LEU A 282 21.97 -0.36 -11.13
N LEU A 283 21.41 0.77 -10.67
CA LEU A 283 22.15 2.04 -10.62
C LEU A 283 23.34 2.00 -9.65
N TRP A 284 23.31 1.09 -8.68
CA TRP A 284 24.30 0.94 -7.62
C TRP A 284 25.25 -0.23 -7.83
N LYS A 285 25.13 -0.96 -8.94
CA LYS A 285 25.86 -2.22 -9.16
C LYS A 285 27.38 -2.04 -9.14
N ASP A 286 27.86 -0.89 -9.60
CA ASP A 286 29.28 -0.58 -9.70
C ASP A 286 29.84 0.12 -8.44
N ASP A 287 29.02 0.36 -7.42
CA ASP A 287 29.45 0.97 -6.16
C ASP A 287 30.37 0.01 -5.39
N ASN A 288 31.58 0.45 -5.04
CA ASN A 288 32.46 -0.34 -4.18
C ASN A 288 32.00 -0.27 -2.73
N TRP A 289 31.42 -1.36 -2.21
CA TRP A 289 30.85 -1.43 -0.85
C TRP A 289 31.79 -0.92 0.25
N ALA A 290 33.09 -1.18 0.15
CA ALA A 290 34.06 -0.79 1.17
C ALA A 290 34.21 0.74 1.30
N ASP A 291 33.98 1.48 0.21
CA ASP A 291 34.21 2.92 0.11
C ASP A 291 32.95 3.74 0.41
N LEU A 292 31.79 3.08 0.54
CA LEU A 292 30.51 3.75 0.78
C LEU A 292 30.40 4.27 2.21
N SER A 293 29.83 5.46 2.35
CA SER A 293 29.44 5.99 3.66
C SER A 293 28.37 5.09 4.32
N PRO A 294 28.31 5.03 5.67
CA PRO A 294 27.27 4.28 6.37
C PRO A 294 25.85 4.64 5.91
N GLN A 295 25.59 5.93 5.65
CA GLN A 295 24.30 6.40 5.15
C GLN A 295 23.97 5.83 3.75
N ARG A 296 24.94 5.80 2.85
CA ARG A 296 24.75 5.26 1.50
C ARG A 296 24.50 3.75 1.54
N LYS A 297 25.25 3.02 2.36
CA LYS A 297 25.03 1.58 2.60
C LYS A 297 23.64 1.33 3.17
N ARG A 298 23.25 2.05 4.23
CA ARG A 298 21.93 1.94 4.87
C ARG A 298 20.80 2.16 3.87
N ARG A 299 20.93 3.17 3.00
CA ARG A 299 19.99 3.43 1.92
C ARG A 299 19.86 2.24 0.97
N GLN A 300 20.97 1.65 0.51
CA GLN A 300 20.91 0.46 -0.36
C GLN A 300 20.20 -0.71 0.34
N LEU A 301 20.54 -0.97 1.61
CA LEU A 301 19.93 -2.04 2.40
C LEU A 301 18.44 -1.80 2.69
N SER A 302 18.00 -0.54 2.80
CA SER A 302 16.58 -0.18 2.94
C SER A 302 15.78 -0.51 1.68
N ILE A 303 16.37 -0.34 0.49
CA ILE A 303 15.72 -0.73 -0.78
C ILE A 303 15.62 -2.25 -0.88
N ASP A 304 16.65 -3.00 -0.45
CA ASP A 304 16.61 -4.46 -0.38
C ASP A 304 15.43 -4.93 0.48
N LEU A 305 15.20 -4.28 1.63
CA LEU A 305 14.06 -4.57 2.50
C LEU A 305 12.72 -4.26 1.82
N LEU A 306 12.58 -3.06 1.22
CA LEU A 306 11.35 -2.65 0.54
C LEU A 306 10.99 -3.60 -0.62
N LYS A 307 11.99 -4.02 -1.40
CA LYS A 307 11.82 -4.99 -2.49
C LYS A 307 11.34 -6.34 -1.96
N ALA A 308 11.98 -6.87 -0.91
CA ALA A 308 11.60 -8.15 -0.34
C ALA A 308 10.19 -8.11 0.29
N THR A 309 9.81 -7.00 0.92
CA THR A 309 8.45 -6.77 1.42
C THR A 309 7.43 -6.74 0.28
N ALA A 310 7.71 -6.05 -0.83
CA ALA A 310 6.83 -6.05 -2.01
C ALA A 310 6.69 -7.47 -2.60
N ARG A 311 7.77 -8.24 -2.63
CA ARG A 311 7.78 -9.64 -3.09
C ARG A 311 6.93 -10.56 -2.21
N ALA A 312 7.00 -10.40 -0.88
CA ALA A 312 6.16 -11.13 0.07
C ALA A 312 4.66 -10.81 -0.12
N LYS A 313 4.33 -9.61 -0.60
CA LYS A 313 2.95 -9.18 -0.87
C LYS A 313 2.34 -9.73 -2.16
N LEU A 314 3.08 -10.44 -3.01
CA LEU A 314 2.53 -11.09 -4.20
C LEU A 314 1.62 -12.30 -3.87
N TYR A 315 1.62 -12.75 -2.61
CA TYR A 315 0.77 -13.84 -2.10
C TYR A 315 0.89 -15.15 -2.89
N THR A 316 2.10 -15.49 -3.32
CA THR A 316 2.43 -16.82 -3.85
C THR A 316 3.51 -17.46 -2.99
N TRP A 317 3.46 -18.79 -2.87
CA TRP A 317 4.48 -19.51 -2.09
C TRP A 317 5.88 -19.37 -2.73
N GLN A 318 5.95 -19.26 -4.05
CA GLN A 318 7.20 -19.00 -4.79
C GLN A 318 7.81 -17.67 -4.40
N SER A 319 7.02 -16.59 -4.45
CA SER A 319 7.52 -15.26 -4.09
C SER A 319 7.89 -15.17 -2.61
N THR A 320 7.23 -15.97 -1.76
CA THR A 320 7.55 -16.08 -0.33
C THR A 320 8.90 -16.76 -0.10
N HIS A 321 9.25 -17.81 -0.84
CA HIS A 321 10.60 -18.40 -0.79
C HIS A 321 11.66 -17.37 -1.15
N GLU A 322 11.46 -16.66 -2.26
CA GLU A 322 12.38 -15.63 -2.73
C GLU A 322 12.50 -14.49 -1.71
N ALA A 323 11.39 -14.01 -1.16
CA ALA A 323 11.40 -12.96 -0.15
C ALA A 323 12.15 -13.40 1.12
N ILE A 324 11.99 -14.64 1.59
CA ILE A 324 12.75 -15.16 2.73
C ILE A 324 14.23 -15.22 2.41
N HIS A 325 14.60 -15.69 1.22
CA HIS A 325 16.00 -15.71 0.80
C HIS A 325 16.60 -14.30 0.80
N GLU A 326 15.94 -13.33 0.17
CA GLU A 326 16.37 -11.93 0.12
C GLU A 326 16.51 -11.32 1.53
N LEU A 327 15.54 -11.56 2.41
CA LEU A 327 15.57 -11.05 3.78
C LEU A 327 16.65 -11.70 4.64
N LEU A 328 16.92 -13.00 4.47
CA LEU A 328 18.02 -13.68 5.17
C LEU A 328 19.38 -13.17 4.73
N GLU A 329 19.57 -12.93 3.42
CA GLU A 329 20.79 -12.30 2.90
C GLU A 329 20.93 -10.85 3.39
N LEU A 330 19.83 -10.10 3.44
CA LEU A 330 19.80 -8.76 4.01
C LEU A 330 20.20 -8.75 5.49
N HIS A 331 19.64 -9.65 6.31
CA HIS A 331 20.02 -9.80 7.72
C HIS A 331 21.52 -10.12 7.87
N LYS A 332 22.06 -11.02 7.05
CA LYS A 332 23.50 -11.36 7.05
C LYS A 332 24.39 -10.16 6.71
N LYS A 333 23.93 -9.21 5.89
CA LYS A 333 24.65 -7.97 5.58
C LYS A 333 24.50 -6.91 6.67
N LEU A 334 23.29 -6.78 7.24
CA LEU A 334 22.98 -5.76 8.25
C LEU A 334 23.65 -6.04 9.59
N GLN A 335 23.62 -7.29 10.08
CA GLN A 335 24.13 -7.62 11.41
C GLN A 335 25.61 -7.21 11.59
N PRO A 336 26.55 -7.54 10.69
CA PRO A 336 27.94 -7.17 10.87
C PRO A 336 28.19 -5.65 10.82
N GLU A 337 27.47 -4.92 9.95
CA GLU A 337 27.57 -3.45 9.88
C GLU A 337 27.02 -2.80 11.16
N TYR A 338 25.90 -3.31 11.70
CA TYR A 338 25.35 -2.87 12.98
C TYR A 338 26.34 -3.10 14.14
N GLU A 339 26.89 -4.31 14.27
CA GLU A 339 27.85 -4.63 15.34
C GLU A 339 29.13 -3.79 15.23
N LYS A 340 29.61 -3.56 14.01
CA LYS A 340 30.77 -2.70 13.74
C LYS A 340 30.51 -1.26 14.23
N LEU A 341 29.39 -0.67 13.81
CA LEU A 341 29.02 0.69 14.22
C LEU A 341 28.80 0.79 15.73
N LYS A 342 28.16 -0.22 16.35
CA LYS A 342 27.97 -0.30 17.81
C LYS A 342 29.31 -0.36 18.55
N ALA A 343 30.30 -1.08 18.03
CA ALA A 343 31.64 -1.13 18.59
C ALA A 343 32.38 0.21 18.46
N GLU A 344 32.25 0.90 17.32
CA GLU A 344 32.86 2.21 17.05
C GLU A 344 32.21 3.34 17.86
N GLN A 345 30.90 3.25 18.14
CA GLN A 345 30.13 4.21 18.95
C GLN A 345 30.74 4.42 20.35
N ARG A 346 31.29 3.35 20.94
CA ARG A 346 31.98 3.40 22.24
C ARG A 346 33.15 4.37 22.25
N PHE A 347 33.64 4.78 21.08
CA PHE A 347 34.79 5.66 20.91
C PHE A 347 34.47 7.01 20.25
N GLN A 348 33.38 7.14 19.46
CA GLN A 348 33.15 8.31 18.58
C GLN A 348 31.81 9.09 18.74
N GLN A 349 30.94 8.76 19.70
CA GLN A 349 29.71 9.52 20.03
C GLN A 349 28.68 9.74 18.88
N ASP A 350 28.75 9.04 17.74
CA ASP A 350 27.70 9.09 16.71
C ASP A 350 26.58 8.07 16.99
N ASP A 351 25.67 8.46 17.89
CA ASP A 351 24.54 7.62 18.32
C ASP A 351 23.46 7.44 17.22
N LYS A 352 23.45 8.29 16.18
CA LYS A 352 22.34 8.38 15.21
C LYS A 352 22.38 7.25 14.18
N GLU A 353 23.54 6.97 13.58
CA GLU A 353 23.65 5.90 12.57
C GLU A 353 23.48 4.52 13.21
N VAL A 354 24.00 4.29 14.42
CA VAL A 354 23.78 3.03 15.16
C VAL A 354 22.29 2.79 15.38
N ALA A 355 21.57 3.81 15.83
CA ALA A 355 20.12 3.73 16.02
C ALA A 355 19.37 3.45 14.70
N ALA A 356 19.81 4.05 13.59
CA ALA A 356 19.17 3.84 12.29
C ALA A 356 19.43 2.43 11.71
N TYR A 357 20.63 1.87 11.91
CA TYR A 357 20.93 0.49 11.55
C TYR A 357 20.20 -0.52 12.44
N SER A 358 20.11 -0.25 13.74
CA SER A 358 19.31 -1.03 14.69
C SER A 358 17.84 -1.08 14.27
N GLU A 359 17.27 0.08 13.89
CA GLU A 359 15.90 0.15 13.37
C GLU A 359 15.75 -0.70 12.09
N LEU A 360 16.67 -0.57 11.13
CA LEU A 360 16.63 -1.32 9.86
C LEU A 360 16.70 -2.84 10.07
N LEU A 361 17.58 -3.27 10.96
CA LEU A 361 17.72 -4.67 11.33
C LEU A 361 16.46 -5.20 12.03
N ALA A 362 15.90 -4.43 12.97
CA ALA A 362 14.67 -4.82 13.67
C ALA A 362 13.48 -4.98 12.71
N TYR A 363 13.29 -4.05 11.76
CA TYR A 363 12.25 -4.18 10.74
C TYR A 363 12.48 -5.36 9.79
N THR A 364 13.73 -5.66 9.44
CA THR A 364 14.09 -6.84 8.65
C THR A 364 13.69 -8.13 9.37
N ASP A 365 13.96 -8.21 10.67
CA ASP A 365 13.63 -9.38 11.49
C ASP A 365 12.11 -9.54 11.69
N VAL A 366 11.37 -8.44 11.88
CA VAL A 366 9.89 -8.49 11.89
C VAL A 366 9.35 -8.95 10.55
N GLN A 367 9.89 -8.44 9.44
CA GLN A 367 9.45 -8.83 8.10
C GLN A 367 9.77 -10.30 7.81
N LEU A 368 10.91 -10.83 8.27
CA LEU A 368 11.21 -12.27 8.23
C LEU A 368 10.13 -13.06 8.95
N ALA A 369 9.82 -12.69 10.19
CA ALA A 369 8.80 -13.40 10.97
C ALA A 369 7.43 -13.39 10.29
N TYR A 370 7.00 -12.23 9.77
CA TYR A 370 5.77 -12.11 8.98
C TYR A 370 5.80 -13.02 7.75
N THR A 371 6.91 -13.02 7.01
CA THR A 371 7.04 -13.79 5.77
C THR A 371 7.01 -15.30 6.04
N TYR A 372 7.61 -15.79 7.13
CA TYR A 372 7.46 -17.19 7.57
C TYR A 372 6.01 -17.54 7.90
N SER A 373 5.28 -16.64 8.56
CA SER A 373 3.85 -16.89 8.88
C SER A 373 2.96 -16.97 7.64
N LEU A 374 3.37 -16.41 6.49
CA LEU A 374 2.65 -16.58 5.22
C LEU A 374 2.63 -18.05 4.78
N TYR A 375 3.63 -18.88 5.09
CA TYR A 375 3.62 -20.30 4.74
C TYR A 375 2.42 -21.04 5.31
N LEU A 376 2.02 -20.70 6.53
CA LEU A 376 0.89 -21.32 7.19
C LEU A 376 -0.41 -21.10 6.40
N SER A 377 -0.55 -19.96 5.73
CA SER A 377 -1.69 -19.68 4.85
C SER A 377 -1.66 -20.53 3.56
N TYR A 378 -0.49 -20.78 2.97
CA TYR A 378 -0.39 -21.62 1.78
C TYR A 378 -0.67 -23.10 2.09
N MET A 379 -0.33 -23.56 3.28
CA MET A 379 -0.64 -24.91 3.75
C MET A 379 -2.14 -25.15 3.95
N ARG A 380 -3.01 -24.14 3.78
CA ARG A 380 -4.47 -24.32 3.62
C ARG A 380 -4.84 -24.79 2.22
N HIS A 381 -4.10 -24.34 1.21
CA HIS A 381 -4.48 -24.43 -0.21
C HIS A 381 -3.51 -25.26 -1.08
N TYR A 382 -2.36 -25.69 -0.54
CA TYR A 382 -1.29 -26.42 -1.22
C TYR A 382 -0.78 -27.58 -0.37
N MET A 383 -0.40 -28.69 -1.00
CA MET A 383 0.28 -29.77 -0.29
C MET A 383 1.66 -29.28 0.18
N VAL A 384 2.10 -29.78 1.33
CA VAL A 384 3.43 -29.46 1.88
C VAL A 384 4.54 -29.82 0.88
N ALA A 385 4.41 -30.95 0.16
CA ALA A 385 5.35 -31.31 -0.89
C ALA A 385 5.45 -30.28 -2.02
N ASP A 386 4.34 -29.67 -2.42
CA ASP A 386 4.33 -28.69 -3.51
C ASP A 386 5.04 -27.40 -3.12
N ILE A 387 4.88 -26.98 -1.86
CA ILE A 387 5.54 -25.77 -1.33
C ILE A 387 7.03 -26.04 -1.06
N PHE A 388 7.36 -27.15 -0.41
CA PHE A 388 8.63 -27.34 0.28
C PHE A 388 9.64 -28.27 -0.42
N ARG A 389 9.31 -28.78 -1.61
CA ARG A 389 10.28 -29.48 -2.50
C ARG A 389 11.00 -28.52 -3.46
N HIS A 390 10.65 -27.24 -3.44
CA HIS A 390 11.25 -26.27 -4.35
C HIS A 390 12.74 -26.00 -4.00
N PRO A 391 13.66 -25.86 -4.98
CA PRO A 391 15.09 -25.69 -4.70
C PRO A 391 15.47 -24.45 -3.87
N SER A 392 14.57 -23.45 -3.82
CA SER A 392 14.78 -22.21 -3.05
C SER A 392 14.27 -22.28 -1.61
N VAL A 393 13.74 -23.42 -1.17
CA VAL A 393 13.24 -23.62 0.19
C VAL A 393 14.42 -23.57 1.18
N PRO A 394 14.26 -22.97 2.37
CA PRO A 394 15.25 -23.12 3.43
C PRO A 394 15.51 -24.61 3.73
N LYS A 395 16.77 -25.05 3.70
CA LYS A 395 17.14 -26.48 3.77
C LYS A 395 16.51 -27.25 4.93
N ASP A 396 16.26 -26.59 6.04
CA ASP A 396 15.67 -27.19 7.24
C ASP A 396 14.14 -27.37 7.16
N LEU A 397 13.49 -26.69 6.20
CA LEU A 397 12.10 -26.86 5.82
C LEU A 397 11.92 -27.76 4.58
N GLU A 398 13.01 -28.22 3.96
CA GLU A 398 12.95 -29.05 2.75
C GLU A 398 12.26 -30.39 3.03
N VAL A 399 11.29 -30.73 2.17
CA VAL A 399 10.61 -32.05 2.20
C VAL A 399 11.43 -33.02 1.37
N THR A 400 11.82 -34.14 1.98
CA THR A 400 12.62 -35.15 1.27
C THR A 400 11.79 -35.90 0.23
N ARG A 401 12.45 -36.57 -0.71
CA ARG A 401 11.77 -37.43 -1.70
C ARG A 401 10.96 -38.56 -1.04
N LEU A 402 11.45 -39.10 0.08
CA LEU A 402 10.74 -40.14 0.83
C LEU A 402 9.48 -39.58 1.49
N ASP A 403 9.56 -38.38 2.06
CA ASP A 403 8.42 -37.68 2.64
C ASP A 403 7.37 -37.35 1.58
N GLU A 404 7.78 -36.93 0.39
CA GLU A 404 6.85 -36.70 -0.72
C GLU A 404 6.15 -37.99 -1.17
N GLU A 405 6.89 -39.09 -1.32
CA GLU A 405 6.30 -40.38 -1.66
C GLU A 405 5.25 -40.78 -0.62
N GLU A 406 5.51 -40.50 0.66
CA GLU A 406 4.55 -40.73 1.74
C GLU A 406 3.35 -39.78 1.70
N LEU A 407 3.56 -38.49 1.40
CA LEU A 407 2.49 -37.48 1.26
C LEU A 407 1.55 -37.77 0.07
N ARG A 408 2.04 -38.41 -1.00
CA ARG A 408 1.28 -38.71 -2.23
C ARG A 408 0.65 -40.12 -2.25
N LYS A 409 1.05 -41.03 -1.36
CA LYS A 409 0.46 -42.38 -1.28
C LYS A 409 -0.99 -42.32 -0.81
N LYS A 410 -1.83 -43.17 -1.42
CA LYS A 410 -3.24 -43.32 -1.00
C LYS A 410 -3.37 -43.70 0.47
N ASP A 411 -2.53 -44.63 0.94
CA ASP A 411 -2.50 -45.12 2.33
C ASP A 411 -1.34 -44.54 3.15
N GLY A 412 -0.78 -43.41 2.71
CA GLY A 412 0.35 -42.77 3.38
C GLY A 412 -0.02 -42.16 4.74
N LYS A 413 0.98 -41.87 5.57
CA LYS A 413 0.82 -41.14 6.84
C LYS A 413 1.34 -39.70 6.72
N PRO A 414 0.59 -38.78 6.10
CA PRO A 414 1.04 -37.41 5.86
C PRO A 414 1.11 -36.54 7.14
N LYS A 415 0.27 -36.83 8.14
CA LYS A 415 0.10 -35.96 9.33
C LYS A 415 1.40 -35.64 10.08
N PRO A 416 2.28 -36.61 10.40
CA PRO A 416 3.55 -36.32 11.10
C PRO A 416 4.47 -35.36 10.33
N ILE A 417 4.57 -35.50 9.00
CA ILE A 417 5.42 -34.65 8.14
C ILE A 417 4.90 -33.21 8.16
N VAL A 418 3.58 -33.05 8.02
CA VAL A 418 2.94 -31.73 8.05
C VAL A 418 3.08 -31.08 9.42
N ILE A 419 2.88 -31.83 10.51
CA ILE A 419 3.06 -31.34 11.90
C ILE A 419 4.50 -30.87 12.14
N ASP A 420 5.50 -31.65 11.73
CA ASP A 420 6.91 -31.27 11.87
C ASP A 420 7.21 -29.98 11.10
N THR A 421 6.71 -29.86 9.86
CA THR A 421 6.89 -28.66 9.04
C THR A 421 6.24 -27.44 9.70
N VAL A 422 5.02 -27.57 10.21
CA VAL A 422 4.31 -26.50 10.94
C VAL A 422 5.11 -26.05 12.16
N ARG A 423 5.63 -26.99 12.96
CA ARG A 423 6.45 -26.68 14.14
C ARG A 423 7.73 -25.93 13.76
N LYS A 424 8.40 -26.32 12.69
CA LYS A 424 9.59 -25.62 12.19
C LYS A 424 9.27 -24.20 11.73
N ILE A 425 8.18 -23.99 10.99
CA ILE A 425 7.74 -22.66 10.56
C ILE A 425 7.42 -21.77 11.78
N ALA A 426 6.67 -22.30 12.75
CA ALA A 426 6.36 -21.59 13.99
C ALA A 426 7.63 -21.21 14.76
N GLY A 427 8.58 -22.14 14.88
CA GLY A 427 9.89 -21.89 15.51
C GLY A 427 10.71 -20.81 14.81
N HIS A 428 10.67 -20.73 13.48
CA HIS A 428 11.29 -19.62 12.73
C HIS A 428 10.61 -18.29 13.03
N TYR A 429 9.29 -18.23 12.99
CA TYR A 429 8.54 -17.03 13.35
C TYR A 429 8.92 -16.54 14.76
N GLU A 430 8.91 -17.44 15.75
CA GLU A 430 9.23 -17.11 17.15
C GLU A 430 10.66 -16.60 17.30
N LYS A 431 11.62 -17.26 16.66
CA LYS A 431 13.02 -16.84 16.63
C LYS A 431 13.17 -15.41 16.11
N TRP A 432 12.55 -15.08 14.98
CA TRP A 432 12.70 -13.78 14.34
C TRP A 432 11.95 -12.66 15.07
N ILE A 433 10.75 -12.93 15.60
CA ILE A 433 10.06 -11.98 16.48
C ILE A 433 10.86 -11.69 17.74
N LYS A 434 11.47 -12.73 18.35
CA LYS A 434 12.31 -12.56 19.53
C LYS A 434 13.52 -11.67 19.22
N LYS A 435 14.25 -11.95 18.15
CA LYS A 435 15.39 -11.12 17.73
C LYS A 435 14.99 -9.67 17.47
N ALA A 436 13.88 -9.43 16.77
CA ALA A 436 13.40 -8.09 16.50
C ALA A 436 13.13 -7.28 17.79
N LYS A 437 12.53 -7.92 18.80
CA LYS A 437 12.30 -7.32 20.12
C LYS A 437 13.62 -7.04 20.84
N GLU A 438 14.54 -8.01 20.86
CA GLU A 438 15.86 -7.87 21.49
C GLU A 438 16.66 -6.71 20.90
N ILE A 439 16.63 -6.51 19.57
CA ILE A 439 17.29 -5.39 18.90
C ILE A 439 16.63 -4.05 19.24
N ALA A 440 15.30 -4.00 19.29
CA ALA A 440 14.56 -2.76 19.57
C ALA A 440 14.62 -2.35 21.05
N GLU A 441 14.82 -3.31 21.95
CA GLU A 441 14.95 -3.11 23.40
C GLU A 441 16.42 -3.06 23.87
N ASP A 442 17.38 -3.06 22.95
CA ASP A 442 18.81 -3.00 23.25
C ASP A 442 19.13 -1.74 24.08
N PRO A 443 19.58 -1.89 25.35
CA PRO A 443 19.78 -0.75 26.25
C PRO A 443 20.94 0.15 25.81
N ASP A 444 21.86 -0.37 24.99
CA ASP A 444 23.00 0.39 24.47
C ASP A 444 22.59 1.31 23.30
N VAL A 445 21.42 1.10 22.69
CA VAL A 445 20.99 1.84 21.51
C VAL A 445 19.81 2.76 21.82
N LYS A 446 20.05 4.07 21.74
CA LYS A 446 19.04 5.09 22.01
C LYS A 446 18.32 5.50 20.74
N TRP A 447 17.27 4.78 20.36
CA TRP A 447 16.35 5.22 19.27
C TRP A 447 15.79 6.64 19.47
N GLY A 448 15.84 7.17 20.71
CA GLY A 448 15.47 8.54 21.04
C GLY A 448 16.26 9.62 20.29
N VAL A 449 17.45 9.32 19.75
CA VAL A 449 18.24 10.26 18.95
C VAL A 449 17.75 10.41 17.51
N LEU A 450 16.89 9.50 17.05
CA LEU A 450 16.28 9.58 15.71
C LEU A 450 15.20 10.66 15.67
N VAL A 451 15.08 11.33 14.53
CA VAL A 451 13.99 12.28 14.27
C VAL A 451 12.66 11.53 14.29
N ASP A 452 11.66 12.12 14.94
CA ASP A 452 10.33 11.51 15.16
C ASP A 452 10.36 10.15 15.88
N CYS A 453 11.33 9.92 16.78
CA CYS A 453 11.53 8.64 17.46
C CYS A 453 10.27 8.05 18.11
N LYS A 454 9.38 8.88 18.68
CA LYS A 454 8.10 8.43 19.27
C LYS A 454 7.20 7.77 18.22
N ARG A 455 7.07 8.38 17.04
CA ARG A 455 6.27 7.86 15.92
C ARG A 455 6.90 6.58 15.38
N ARG A 456 8.22 6.59 15.14
CA ARG A 456 8.98 5.41 14.67
C ARG A 456 8.81 4.20 15.59
N LYS A 457 8.92 4.42 16.92
CA LYS A 457 8.70 3.36 17.92
C LYS A 457 7.26 2.87 17.94
N ALA A 458 6.28 3.78 17.90
CA ALA A 458 4.87 3.38 17.84
C ALA A 458 4.56 2.55 16.61
N GLU A 459 5.10 2.93 15.45
CA GLU A 459 4.96 2.18 14.20
C GLU A 459 5.60 0.79 14.30
N PHE A 460 6.83 0.70 14.80
CA PHE A 460 7.52 -0.57 15.00
C PHE A 460 6.72 -1.51 15.91
N VAL A 461 6.23 -0.99 17.04
CA VAL A 461 5.37 -1.74 17.97
C VAL A 461 4.07 -2.19 17.29
N SER A 462 3.45 -1.32 16.50
CA SER A 462 2.26 -1.69 15.73
C SER A 462 2.56 -2.80 14.72
N ARG A 463 3.74 -2.82 14.08
CA ARG A 463 4.14 -3.90 13.16
C ARG A 463 4.40 -5.21 13.88
N LEU A 464 5.02 -5.17 15.06
CA LEU A 464 5.18 -6.35 15.91
C LEU A 464 3.81 -6.94 16.25
N GLN A 465 2.87 -6.10 16.70
CA GLN A 465 1.51 -6.50 17.04
C GLN A 465 0.75 -7.05 15.83
N LEU A 466 0.86 -6.42 14.67
CA LEU A 466 0.25 -6.90 13.44
C LEU A 466 0.81 -8.28 13.05
N THR A 467 2.13 -8.42 13.07
CA THR A 467 2.82 -9.66 12.70
C THR A 467 2.49 -10.79 13.66
N SER A 468 2.51 -10.53 14.97
CA SER A 468 2.13 -11.51 15.99
C SER A 468 0.65 -11.87 15.92
N GLY A 469 -0.21 -10.89 15.68
CA GLY A 469 -1.64 -11.10 15.49
C GLY A 469 -1.93 -12.00 14.29
N TYR A 470 -1.28 -11.72 13.16
CA TYR A 470 -1.38 -12.54 11.95
C TYR A 470 -0.88 -13.97 12.17
N ALA A 471 0.31 -14.14 12.76
CA ALA A 471 0.88 -15.44 13.02
C ALA A 471 0.02 -16.27 13.98
N ASN A 472 -0.49 -15.67 15.06
CA ASN A 472 -1.39 -16.34 16.00
C ASN A 472 -2.70 -16.76 15.32
N TYR A 473 -3.27 -15.94 14.43
CA TYR A 473 -4.44 -16.34 13.65
C TYR A 473 -4.14 -17.55 12.76
N ARG A 474 -3.04 -17.52 12.01
CA ARG A 474 -2.64 -18.64 11.13
C ARG A 474 -2.28 -19.91 11.91
N MET A 475 -1.70 -19.79 13.09
CA MET A 475 -1.47 -20.93 13.97
C MET A 475 -2.79 -21.48 14.51
N ALA A 476 -3.77 -20.63 14.85
CA ALA A 476 -5.11 -21.07 15.24
C ALA A 476 -5.81 -21.87 14.12
N GLU A 477 -5.59 -21.54 12.84
CA GLU A 477 -6.11 -22.32 11.71
C GLU A 477 -5.65 -23.78 11.72
N LEU A 478 -4.49 -24.04 12.33
CA LEU A 478 -3.87 -25.37 12.43
C LEU A 478 -4.26 -26.10 13.70
N GLU A 479 -4.77 -25.43 14.73
CA GLU A 479 -5.09 -26.04 16.02
C GLU A 479 -6.50 -26.62 16.07
N ASN A 480 -6.65 -27.69 16.85
CA ASN A 480 -7.94 -28.29 17.13
C ASN A 480 -8.75 -27.38 18.08
N SER A 481 -10.07 -27.38 17.92
CA SER A 481 -11.01 -26.71 18.83
C SER A 481 -11.20 -27.47 20.17
N SER A 482 -10.51 -28.59 20.37
CA SER A 482 -10.46 -29.31 21.65
C SER A 482 -9.90 -28.42 22.76
N ASN A 483 -10.51 -28.50 23.96
CA ASN A 483 -10.00 -27.83 25.15
C ASN A 483 -8.79 -28.55 25.78
N ILE A 484 -8.39 -29.69 25.23
CA ILE A 484 -7.29 -30.52 25.75
C ILE A 484 -5.99 -30.11 25.06
N LYS A 485 -5.03 -29.57 25.84
CA LYS A 485 -3.73 -29.12 25.30
C LYS A 485 -2.88 -30.26 24.73
N ASP A 486 -3.02 -31.47 25.24
CA ASP A 486 -2.23 -32.62 24.80
C ASP A 486 -2.55 -33.05 23.35
N ASP A 487 -3.67 -32.59 22.79
CA ASP A 487 -4.08 -32.83 21.40
C ASP A 487 -3.66 -31.70 20.43
N THR A 488 -2.90 -30.70 20.91
CA THR A 488 -2.52 -29.51 20.12
C THR A 488 -1.21 -29.73 19.36
N ILE A 489 -1.08 -29.08 18.20
CA ILE A 489 0.10 -29.22 17.32
C ILE A 489 1.28 -28.40 17.88
N LEU A 490 0.99 -27.18 18.33
CA LEU A 490 1.92 -26.14 18.78
C LEU A 490 1.81 -25.85 20.29
N GLY A 491 1.11 -26.69 21.06
CA GLY A 491 1.04 -26.58 22.53
C GLY A 491 -0.02 -25.60 23.06
N GLU A 492 -0.79 -24.96 22.18
CA GLU A 492 -1.86 -24.03 22.55
C GLU A 492 -3.17 -24.36 21.82
N THR A 493 -4.30 -24.06 22.47
CA THR A 493 -5.61 -24.33 21.88
C THR A 493 -5.99 -23.26 20.85
N PHE A 494 -6.87 -23.63 19.90
CA PHE A 494 -7.49 -22.72 18.94
C PHE A 494 -8.04 -21.44 19.60
N ASP A 495 -8.85 -21.60 20.66
CA ASP A 495 -9.47 -20.47 21.37
C ASP A 495 -8.43 -19.52 22.01
N THR A 496 -7.29 -20.05 22.45
CA THR A 496 -6.21 -19.23 23.04
C THR A 496 -5.52 -18.40 21.95
N ARG A 497 -5.07 -19.07 20.88
CA ARG A 497 -4.40 -18.42 19.74
C ARG A 497 -5.28 -17.36 19.08
N LEU A 498 -6.58 -17.66 18.90
CA LEU A 498 -7.51 -16.71 18.29
C LEU A 498 -7.73 -15.47 19.17
N LYS A 499 -7.80 -15.62 20.50
CA LYS A 499 -7.88 -14.49 21.44
C LYS A 499 -6.62 -13.64 21.44
N GLU A 500 -5.45 -14.27 21.37
CA GLU A 500 -4.19 -13.54 21.25
C GLU A 500 -4.09 -12.79 19.92
N ALA A 501 -4.53 -13.41 18.82
CA ALA A 501 -4.63 -12.75 17.52
C ALA A 501 -5.51 -11.51 17.60
N GLU A 502 -6.72 -11.63 18.14
CA GLU A 502 -7.63 -10.49 18.32
C GLU A 502 -7.00 -9.37 19.17
N LYS A 503 -6.38 -9.75 20.30
CA LYS A 503 -5.77 -8.81 21.24
C LYS A 503 -4.65 -7.99 20.59
N ASP A 504 -3.75 -8.64 19.87
CA ASP A 504 -2.61 -7.95 19.25
C ASP A 504 -3.06 -7.13 18.04
N LEU A 505 -3.99 -7.64 17.22
CA LEU A 505 -4.52 -6.88 16.09
C LEU A 505 -5.32 -5.65 16.53
N ARG A 506 -6.10 -5.73 17.61
CA ARG A 506 -6.80 -4.56 18.19
C ARG A 506 -5.82 -3.49 18.69
N ARG A 507 -4.65 -3.89 19.22
CA ARG A 507 -3.61 -2.92 19.62
C ARG A 507 -2.94 -2.26 18.42
N ALA A 508 -2.73 -3.02 17.34
CA ALA A 508 -2.25 -2.48 16.08
C ALA A 508 -3.27 -1.50 15.47
N GLU A 509 -4.57 -1.85 15.48
CA GLU A 509 -5.66 -0.95 15.07
C GLU A 509 -5.70 0.31 15.96
N ALA A 510 -5.61 0.18 17.28
CA ALA A 510 -5.62 1.35 18.18
C ALA A 510 -4.46 2.33 17.91
N THR A 511 -3.33 1.82 17.42
CA THR A 511 -2.16 2.64 17.03
C THR A 511 -2.37 3.25 15.65
N HIS A 512 -2.97 2.50 14.71
CA HIS A 512 -3.27 2.93 13.35
C HIS A 512 -4.69 2.51 12.91
N PRO A 513 -5.73 3.30 13.25
CA PRO A 513 -7.14 2.87 13.14
C PRO A 513 -7.64 2.56 11.72
N ASN A 514 -6.96 3.10 10.71
CA ASN A 514 -7.32 2.94 9.30
C ASN A 514 -6.28 2.11 8.54
N HIS A 515 -5.42 1.36 9.23
CA HIS A 515 -4.46 0.47 8.58
C HIS A 515 -5.20 -0.74 7.98
N TYR A 516 -5.37 -0.76 6.65
CA TYR A 516 -6.21 -1.72 5.95
C TYR A 516 -5.89 -3.18 6.30
N LEU A 517 -4.60 -3.54 6.43
CA LEU A 517 -4.20 -4.90 6.75
C LEU A 517 -4.60 -5.26 8.20
N SER A 518 -4.51 -4.34 9.15
CA SER A 518 -4.97 -4.61 10.52
C SER A 518 -6.48 -4.86 10.54
N LEU A 519 -7.24 -4.06 9.80
CA LEU A 519 -8.68 -4.20 9.64
C LEU A 519 -9.05 -5.52 8.94
N GLN A 520 -8.37 -5.85 7.84
CA GLN A 520 -8.56 -7.10 7.10
C GLN A 520 -8.26 -8.31 7.99
N LEU A 521 -7.17 -8.28 8.76
CA LEU A 521 -6.81 -9.37 9.66
C LEU A 521 -7.79 -9.50 10.84
N LEU A 522 -8.32 -8.40 11.37
CA LEU A 522 -9.42 -8.45 12.34
C LEU A 522 -10.68 -9.06 11.71
N GLY A 523 -11.01 -8.65 10.48
CA GLY A 523 -12.10 -9.26 9.70
C GLY A 523 -11.94 -10.77 9.59
N LEU A 524 -10.73 -11.26 9.29
CA LEU A 524 -10.43 -12.70 9.27
C LEU A 524 -10.69 -13.38 10.61
N VAL A 525 -10.21 -12.80 11.71
CA VAL A 525 -10.43 -13.31 13.08
C VAL A 525 -11.91 -13.39 13.46
N TYR A 526 -12.73 -12.43 13.03
CA TYR A 526 -14.18 -12.44 13.25
C TYR A 526 -14.94 -13.34 12.28
N SER A 527 -14.43 -13.52 11.06
CA SER A 527 -15.02 -14.42 10.08
C SER A 527 -14.69 -15.89 10.32
N GLU A 528 -13.78 -16.21 11.24
CA GLU A 528 -13.34 -17.58 11.52
C GLU A 528 -14.54 -18.52 11.81
N PRO A 529 -14.80 -19.55 10.99
CA PRO A 529 -16.03 -20.32 11.06
C PRO A 529 -16.14 -21.25 12.28
N ARG A 530 -15.04 -21.50 13.00
CA ARG A 530 -15.03 -22.26 14.26
C ARG A 530 -15.25 -21.39 15.49
N ARG A 531 -15.33 -20.07 15.32
CA ARG A 531 -15.59 -19.12 16.41
C ARG A 531 -17.06 -19.23 16.85
N LYS A 532 -17.31 -19.22 18.17
CA LYS A 532 -18.63 -19.52 18.76
C LYS A 532 -19.72 -18.46 18.52
N GLY A 533 -19.42 -17.31 17.90
CA GLY A 533 -20.35 -16.17 17.71
C GLY A 533 -20.89 -16.02 16.28
N ASP A 534 -21.66 -16.98 15.77
CA ASP A 534 -21.86 -17.16 14.32
C ASP A 534 -22.39 -15.93 13.55
N PHE A 535 -23.42 -15.21 14.02
CA PHE A 535 -24.02 -14.11 13.24
C PHE A 535 -23.50 -12.71 13.60
N THR A 536 -23.29 -12.43 14.89
CA THR A 536 -22.73 -11.15 15.35
C THR A 536 -21.29 -10.98 14.86
N ASP A 537 -20.50 -12.05 14.87
CA ASP A 537 -19.09 -11.96 14.44
C ASP A 537 -18.99 -11.77 12.93
N LEU A 538 -19.87 -12.37 12.11
CA LEU A 538 -19.90 -12.11 10.67
C LEU A 538 -20.29 -10.67 10.34
N SER A 539 -21.20 -10.08 11.10
CA SER A 539 -21.55 -8.65 10.93
C SER A 539 -20.38 -7.74 11.29
N ILE A 540 -19.60 -8.10 12.31
CA ILE A 540 -18.37 -7.39 12.69
C ILE A 540 -17.30 -7.55 11.60
N ALA A 541 -17.12 -8.77 11.07
CA ALA A 541 -16.19 -9.05 9.99
C ALA A 541 -16.49 -8.23 8.73
N GLU A 542 -17.77 -8.14 8.34
CA GLU A 542 -18.22 -7.29 7.23
C GLU A 542 -17.79 -5.84 7.42
N GLN A 543 -18.06 -5.25 8.59
CA GLN A 543 -17.67 -3.86 8.89
C GLN A 543 -16.15 -3.65 8.80
N TYR A 544 -15.37 -4.63 9.27
CA TYR A 544 -13.92 -4.58 9.16
C TYR A 544 -13.45 -4.64 7.71
N PHE A 545 -14.03 -5.53 6.89
CA PHE A 545 -13.67 -5.62 5.47
C PHE A 545 -14.12 -4.40 4.67
N GLU A 546 -15.31 -3.84 4.95
CA GLU A 546 -15.75 -2.57 4.36
C GLU A 546 -14.78 -1.43 4.69
N ARG A 547 -14.38 -1.29 5.96
CA ARG A 547 -13.39 -0.30 6.37
C ARG A 547 -12.03 -0.55 5.73
N ALA A 548 -11.61 -1.81 5.60
CA ALA A 548 -10.38 -2.18 4.93
C ALA A 548 -10.40 -1.80 3.44
N ILE A 549 -11.52 -2.02 2.74
CA ILE A 549 -11.72 -1.65 1.32
C ILE A 549 -11.82 -0.13 1.16
N LEU A 550 -12.49 0.58 2.07
CA LEU A 550 -12.50 2.05 2.06
C LEU A 550 -11.09 2.60 2.26
N ALA A 551 -10.32 1.97 3.14
CA ALA A 551 -8.91 2.29 3.32
C ALA A 551 -8.11 1.92 2.06
N ASN A 552 -8.27 0.75 1.45
CA ASN A 552 -7.58 0.37 0.22
C ASN A 552 -8.51 -0.24 -0.85
N PRO A 553 -9.07 0.59 -1.74
CA PRO A 553 -9.98 0.13 -2.80
C PRO A 553 -9.30 -0.73 -3.88
N SER A 554 -7.96 -0.77 -3.89
CA SER A 554 -7.20 -1.59 -4.85
C SER A 554 -6.84 -2.97 -4.28
N ASP A 555 -7.22 -3.27 -3.03
CA ASP A 555 -6.96 -4.57 -2.42
C ASP A 555 -7.98 -5.62 -2.89
N TYR A 556 -7.62 -6.35 -3.93
CA TYR A 556 -8.44 -7.43 -4.48
C TYR A 556 -8.80 -8.49 -3.42
N TYR A 557 -7.89 -8.77 -2.47
CA TYR A 557 -8.11 -9.80 -1.46
C TYR A 557 -9.14 -9.36 -0.42
N GLY A 558 -9.18 -8.08 -0.07
CA GLY A 558 -10.25 -7.50 0.76
C GLY A 558 -11.63 -7.69 0.14
N HIS A 559 -11.75 -7.49 -1.17
CA HIS A 559 -12.99 -7.73 -1.93
C HIS A 559 -13.41 -9.20 -1.94
N GLU A 560 -12.45 -10.13 -2.08
CA GLU A 560 -12.72 -11.58 -1.97
C GLU A 560 -13.25 -11.97 -0.59
N LEU A 561 -12.65 -11.46 0.47
CA LEU A 561 -13.06 -11.77 1.85
C LEU A 561 -14.43 -11.18 2.20
N LEU A 562 -14.75 -9.99 1.67
CA LEU A 562 -16.09 -9.41 1.83
C LEU A 562 -17.15 -10.22 1.09
N ALA A 563 -16.86 -10.65 -0.15
CA ALA A 563 -17.71 -11.57 -0.90
C ALA A 563 -17.93 -12.90 -0.16
N ASP A 564 -16.84 -13.47 0.37
CA ASP A 564 -16.76 -14.38 1.53
C ASP A 564 -17.94 -14.26 2.50
N VAL A 565 -17.84 -13.23 3.32
CA VAL A 565 -18.78 -12.97 4.41
C VAL A 565 -20.20 -12.79 3.91
N LEU A 566 -20.42 -12.12 2.78
CA LEU A 566 -21.76 -11.88 2.23
C LEU A 566 -22.40 -13.19 1.75
N TYR A 567 -21.66 -14.08 1.08
CA TYR A 567 -22.14 -15.41 0.70
C TYR A 567 -22.57 -16.18 1.94
N ARG A 568 -21.70 -16.18 2.95
CA ARG A 568 -21.89 -16.87 4.22
C ARG A 568 -23.11 -16.38 5.00
N ARG A 569 -23.41 -15.09 4.93
CA ARG A 569 -24.58 -14.45 5.56
C ARG A 569 -25.86 -14.77 4.79
N ALA A 570 -25.84 -14.71 3.45
CA ALA A 570 -26.99 -15.05 2.62
C ALA A 570 -27.35 -16.54 2.71
N ALA A 571 -26.36 -17.42 2.87
CA ALA A 571 -26.62 -18.85 3.05
C ALA A 571 -27.20 -19.19 4.44
N ASN A 572 -27.10 -18.28 5.41
CA ASN A 572 -27.46 -18.55 6.80
C ASN A 572 -28.98 -18.49 7.00
N GLY A 573 -29.63 -19.65 7.09
CA GLY A 573 -31.09 -19.76 7.27
C GLY A 573 -31.86 -20.18 6.02
N GLY A 574 -31.17 -20.43 4.91
CA GLY A 574 -31.76 -20.70 3.60
C GLY A 574 -31.76 -19.45 2.72
N VAL A 575 -31.68 -19.64 1.39
CA VAL A 575 -31.59 -18.55 0.42
C VAL A 575 -32.98 -18.21 -0.11
N ASP A 576 -33.41 -16.95 0.05
CA ASP A 576 -34.70 -16.48 -0.45
C ASP A 576 -34.63 -15.16 -1.25
N MET A 577 -35.79 -14.65 -1.68
CA MET A 577 -35.87 -13.41 -2.47
C MET A 577 -35.49 -12.14 -1.69
N MET A 578 -35.60 -12.14 -0.35
CA MET A 578 -35.19 -11.04 0.51
C MET A 578 -33.66 -10.93 0.59
N ASP A 579 -32.93 -12.04 0.39
CA ASP A 579 -31.47 -12.07 0.35
C ASP A 579 -30.87 -11.54 -0.96
N ARG A 580 -31.70 -11.30 -1.98
CA ARG A 580 -31.25 -10.90 -3.33
C ARG A 580 -30.29 -9.72 -3.31
N ALA A 581 -30.59 -8.68 -2.53
CA ALA A 581 -29.73 -7.49 -2.44
C ALA A 581 -28.35 -7.81 -1.87
N MET A 582 -28.26 -8.75 -0.91
CA MET A 582 -27.01 -9.21 -0.33
C MET A 582 -26.21 -10.05 -1.32
N ILE A 583 -26.89 -10.94 -2.04
CA ILE A 583 -26.30 -11.79 -3.09
C ILE A 583 -25.74 -10.92 -4.23
N ASP A 584 -26.52 -9.97 -4.72
CA ASP A 584 -26.09 -9.05 -5.79
C ASP A 584 -24.89 -8.20 -5.34
N ARG A 585 -24.87 -7.79 -4.06
CA ARG A 585 -23.73 -7.08 -3.47
C ARG A 585 -22.49 -7.96 -3.39
N GLY A 586 -22.59 -9.19 -2.88
CA GLY A 586 -21.48 -10.12 -2.80
C GLY A 586 -20.90 -10.47 -4.18
N LEU A 587 -21.78 -10.67 -5.17
CA LEU A 587 -21.39 -10.86 -6.56
C LEU A 587 -20.62 -9.65 -7.13
N ALA A 588 -21.05 -8.43 -6.79
CA ALA A 588 -20.36 -7.22 -7.20
C ALA A 588 -18.95 -7.12 -6.60
N GLU A 589 -18.77 -7.48 -5.32
CA GLU A 589 -17.45 -7.50 -4.68
C GLU A 589 -16.53 -8.57 -5.29
N ALA A 590 -17.03 -9.79 -5.53
CA ALA A 590 -16.27 -10.83 -6.22
C ALA A 590 -15.87 -10.41 -7.65
N LYS A 591 -16.75 -9.69 -8.35
CA LYS A 591 -16.44 -9.12 -9.67
C LYS A 591 -15.36 -8.04 -9.58
N ARG A 592 -15.41 -7.15 -8.58
CA ARG A 592 -14.34 -6.16 -8.34
C ARG A 592 -13.00 -6.82 -8.09
N ALA A 593 -12.96 -7.90 -7.31
CA ALA A 593 -11.74 -8.67 -7.10
C ALA A 593 -11.15 -9.18 -8.43
N THR A 594 -11.96 -9.70 -9.36
CA THR A 594 -11.46 -10.12 -10.69
C THR A 594 -11.04 -8.97 -11.60
N VAL A 595 -11.64 -7.78 -11.46
CA VAL A 595 -11.19 -6.58 -12.19
C VAL A 595 -9.80 -6.14 -11.71
N LEU A 596 -9.56 -6.22 -10.40
CA LEU A 596 -8.27 -5.88 -9.80
C LEU A 596 -7.22 -6.99 -9.99
N ARG A 597 -7.65 -8.26 -10.06
CA ARG A 597 -6.80 -9.44 -10.31
C ARG A 597 -7.52 -10.44 -11.23
N GLU A 598 -7.24 -10.35 -12.53
CA GLU A 598 -7.88 -11.17 -13.57
C GLU A 598 -7.75 -12.69 -13.33
N PHE A 599 -6.68 -13.12 -12.68
CA PHE A 599 -6.36 -14.53 -12.43
C PHE A 599 -6.77 -15.03 -11.05
N SER A 600 -7.74 -14.38 -10.36
CA SER A 600 -8.21 -14.86 -9.06
C SER A 600 -9.20 -16.01 -9.19
N GLY A 601 -8.72 -17.24 -8.97
CA GLY A 601 -9.57 -18.44 -8.95
C GLY A 601 -10.66 -18.41 -7.88
N THR A 602 -10.34 -17.90 -6.68
CA THR A 602 -11.30 -17.78 -5.57
C THR A 602 -12.42 -16.81 -5.89
N ALA A 603 -12.12 -15.66 -6.50
CA ALA A 603 -13.13 -14.70 -6.88
C ALA A 603 -14.07 -15.24 -7.97
N TYR A 604 -13.57 -16.04 -8.92
CA TYR A 604 -14.42 -16.73 -9.89
C TYR A 604 -15.28 -17.82 -9.25
N LEU A 605 -14.75 -18.55 -8.27
CA LEU A 605 -15.53 -19.53 -7.51
C LEU A 605 -16.70 -18.85 -6.77
N LEU A 606 -16.43 -17.74 -6.07
CA LEU A 606 -17.45 -16.96 -5.38
C LEU A 606 -18.50 -16.41 -6.37
N GLN A 607 -18.10 -15.95 -7.56
CA GLN A 607 -19.05 -15.55 -8.60
C GLN A 607 -19.95 -16.71 -9.05
N ALA A 608 -19.40 -17.92 -9.16
CA ALA A 608 -20.19 -19.12 -9.47
C ALA A 608 -21.15 -19.50 -8.33
N GLU A 609 -20.69 -19.41 -7.08
CA GLU A 609 -21.50 -19.65 -5.87
C GLU A 609 -22.67 -18.66 -5.74
N PHE A 610 -22.44 -17.37 -5.96
CA PHE A 610 -23.54 -16.40 -5.97
C PHE A 610 -24.52 -16.62 -7.11
N GLN A 611 -24.06 -17.10 -8.27
CA GLN A 611 -24.95 -17.40 -9.37
C GLN A 611 -25.83 -18.63 -9.13
N THR A 612 -25.36 -19.64 -8.39
CA THR A 612 -26.22 -20.75 -7.98
C THR A 612 -27.27 -20.29 -6.97
N MET A 613 -26.95 -19.36 -6.06
CA MET A 613 -27.94 -18.71 -5.18
C MET A 613 -28.97 -17.88 -5.97
N LEU A 614 -28.54 -17.10 -6.97
CA LEU A 614 -29.47 -16.37 -7.83
C LEU A 614 -30.37 -17.31 -8.62
N LEU A 615 -29.84 -18.43 -9.12
CA LEU A 615 -30.63 -19.44 -9.83
C LEU A 615 -31.64 -20.13 -8.91
N SER A 616 -31.39 -20.28 -7.60
CA SER A 616 -32.38 -20.88 -6.70
C SER A 616 -33.58 -19.97 -6.42
N ILE A 617 -33.46 -18.66 -6.64
CA ILE A 617 -34.53 -17.68 -6.35
C ILE A 617 -35.14 -17.02 -7.61
N GLU A 618 -34.41 -16.97 -8.72
CA GLU A 618 -34.84 -16.31 -9.95
C GLU A 618 -35.95 -17.10 -10.66
N ARG A 619 -37.02 -16.43 -11.07
CA ARG A 619 -38.17 -17.06 -11.73
C ARG A 619 -38.24 -16.76 -13.22
N ASP A 620 -37.56 -15.71 -13.69
CA ASP A 620 -37.54 -15.33 -15.09
C ASP A 620 -36.64 -16.25 -15.94
N SER A 621 -37.22 -16.90 -16.96
CA SER A 621 -36.52 -17.88 -17.78
C SER A 621 -35.34 -17.30 -18.58
N THR A 622 -35.47 -16.07 -19.06
CA THR A 622 -34.41 -15.40 -19.83
C THR A 622 -33.22 -15.10 -18.92
N ARG A 623 -33.50 -14.56 -17.73
CA ARG A 623 -32.48 -14.25 -16.73
C ARG A 623 -31.80 -15.51 -16.19
N ARG A 624 -32.53 -16.61 -16.00
CA ARG A 624 -31.93 -17.92 -15.65
C ARG A 624 -30.97 -18.42 -16.72
N GLN A 625 -31.29 -18.27 -18.01
CA GLN A 625 -30.36 -18.62 -19.10
C GLN A 625 -29.08 -17.77 -19.07
N GLU A 626 -29.21 -16.46 -18.82
CA GLU A 626 -28.05 -15.57 -18.66
C GLU A 626 -27.17 -15.97 -17.48
N LEU A 627 -27.78 -16.26 -16.32
CA LEU A 627 -27.08 -16.74 -15.13
C LEU A 627 -26.33 -18.03 -15.40
N ARG A 628 -26.93 -19.01 -16.10
CA ARG A 628 -26.25 -20.27 -16.47
C ARG A 628 -25.05 -20.06 -17.40
N LYS A 629 -25.17 -19.15 -18.36
CA LYS A 629 -24.05 -18.81 -19.24
C LYS A 629 -22.89 -18.21 -18.45
N GLY A 630 -23.20 -17.30 -17.53
CA GLY A 630 -22.21 -16.77 -16.59
C GLY A 630 -21.59 -17.86 -15.72
N LEU A 631 -22.41 -18.79 -15.22
CA LEU A 631 -21.99 -19.79 -14.24
C LEU A 631 -20.96 -20.73 -14.85
N LYS A 632 -21.24 -21.19 -16.06
CA LYS A 632 -20.29 -22.01 -16.83
C LYS A 632 -18.97 -21.28 -17.06
N GLN A 633 -19.03 -20.00 -17.47
CA GLN A 633 -17.83 -19.19 -17.67
C GLN A 633 -17.01 -19.06 -16.38
N TYR A 634 -17.65 -18.79 -15.25
CA TYR A 634 -16.98 -18.63 -13.98
C TYR A 634 -16.39 -19.94 -13.45
N LEU A 635 -17.11 -21.07 -13.60
CA LEU A 635 -16.57 -22.39 -13.26
C LEU A 635 -15.34 -22.75 -14.11
N ASP A 636 -15.36 -22.45 -15.42
CA ASP A 636 -14.23 -22.69 -16.32
C ASP A 636 -13.00 -21.84 -15.90
N GLN A 637 -13.20 -20.57 -15.54
CA GLN A 637 -12.12 -19.70 -15.05
C GLN A 637 -11.62 -20.11 -13.67
N ALA A 638 -12.52 -20.44 -12.74
CA ALA A 638 -12.15 -20.92 -11.41
C ALA A 638 -11.32 -22.21 -11.51
N LYS A 639 -11.72 -23.17 -12.36
CA LYS A 639 -10.95 -24.39 -12.64
C LYS A 639 -9.56 -24.11 -13.25
N ARG A 640 -9.43 -23.03 -14.03
CA ARG A 640 -8.16 -22.62 -14.64
C ARG A 640 -7.20 -22.02 -13.62
N PHE A 641 -7.70 -21.22 -12.69
CA PHE A 641 -6.86 -20.38 -11.82
C PHE A 641 -6.78 -20.85 -10.36
N LEU A 642 -7.69 -21.70 -9.89
CA LEU A 642 -7.57 -22.29 -8.57
C LEU A 642 -6.33 -23.20 -8.48
N PRO A 643 -5.65 -23.24 -7.33
CA PRO A 643 -4.56 -24.17 -7.08
C PRO A 643 -4.99 -25.61 -7.35
N ARG A 644 -4.22 -26.33 -8.18
CA ARG A 644 -4.39 -27.78 -8.38
C ARG A 644 -3.70 -28.52 -7.24
N THR A 645 -4.35 -28.55 -6.08
CA THR A 645 -3.86 -29.32 -4.93
C THR A 645 -4.06 -30.81 -5.08
N TYR A 646 -5.15 -31.19 -5.73
CA TYR A 646 -5.56 -32.56 -6.06
C TYR A 646 -6.12 -32.59 -7.48
N GLU A 647 -6.35 -33.78 -8.02
CA GLU A 647 -6.99 -33.95 -9.34
C GLU A 647 -8.37 -33.25 -9.43
N ALA A 648 -9.02 -32.99 -8.29
CA ALA A 648 -10.28 -32.24 -8.17
C ALA A 648 -10.28 -31.28 -6.95
N ASN A 649 -11.02 -30.18 -7.06
CA ASN A 649 -11.28 -29.24 -5.95
C ASN A 649 -12.72 -29.46 -5.43
N PRO A 650 -12.90 -29.72 -4.13
CA PRO A 650 -14.20 -30.12 -3.59
C PRO A 650 -15.23 -28.99 -3.63
N ASP A 651 -14.81 -27.73 -3.50
CA ASP A 651 -15.72 -26.58 -3.59
C ASP A 651 -16.20 -26.39 -5.05
N LEU A 652 -15.33 -26.60 -6.05
CA LEU A 652 -15.75 -26.63 -7.45
C LEU A 652 -16.72 -27.78 -7.75
N MET A 653 -16.45 -28.98 -7.20
CA MET A 653 -17.36 -30.12 -7.35
C MET A 653 -18.73 -29.81 -6.74
N TRP A 654 -18.75 -29.20 -5.56
CA TRP A 654 -19.98 -28.77 -4.89
C TRP A 654 -20.81 -27.81 -5.74
N VAL A 655 -20.20 -26.74 -6.24
CA VAL A 655 -20.92 -25.76 -7.09
C VAL A 655 -21.45 -26.42 -8.36
N SER A 656 -20.66 -27.32 -8.96
CA SER A 656 -21.10 -28.12 -10.11
C SER A 656 -22.31 -29.01 -9.79
N ILE A 657 -22.30 -29.70 -8.65
CA ILE A 657 -23.41 -30.55 -8.20
C ILE A 657 -24.68 -29.72 -7.97
N VAL A 658 -24.53 -28.56 -7.32
CA VAL A 658 -25.65 -27.64 -7.07
C VAL A 658 -26.23 -27.12 -8.40
N ALA A 659 -25.36 -26.74 -9.34
CA ALA A 659 -25.76 -26.30 -10.66
C ALA A 659 -26.54 -27.38 -11.43
N ASP A 660 -26.05 -28.62 -11.43
CA ASP A 660 -26.70 -29.76 -12.07
C ASP A 660 -28.05 -30.10 -11.41
N THR A 661 -28.14 -29.96 -10.08
CA THR A 661 -29.37 -30.19 -9.32
C THR A 661 -30.45 -29.16 -9.69
N LEU A 662 -30.07 -27.88 -9.74
CA LEU A 662 -30.94 -26.78 -10.18
C LEU A 662 -31.35 -26.95 -11.65
N GLN A 663 -30.42 -27.39 -12.49
CA GLN A 663 -30.66 -27.63 -13.90
C GLN A 663 -31.75 -28.68 -14.10
N LEU A 664 -31.61 -29.82 -13.41
CA LEU A 664 -32.57 -30.90 -13.50
C LEU A 664 -33.97 -30.46 -13.05
N GLY A 665 -34.08 -29.59 -12.05
CA GLY A 665 -35.38 -29.05 -11.61
C GLY A 665 -36.10 -28.18 -12.64
N GLU A 666 -35.36 -27.44 -13.46
CA GLU A 666 -35.97 -26.68 -14.56
C GLU A 666 -36.40 -27.59 -15.72
N ASP A 667 -35.60 -28.62 -16.00
CA ASP A 667 -35.90 -29.60 -17.04
C ASP A 667 -37.15 -30.42 -16.67
N THR A 668 -37.37 -30.72 -15.37
CA THR A 668 -38.59 -31.38 -14.90
C THR A 668 -39.82 -30.47 -14.94
N LEU A 669 -39.69 -29.18 -14.62
CA LEU A 669 -40.77 -28.19 -14.79
C LEU A 669 -41.19 -28.05 -16.26
N SER A 670 -40.23 -28.11 -17.18
CA SER A 670 -40.49 -28.08 -18.62
C SER A 670 -41.17 -29.36 -19.12
N ALA A 671 -40.76 -30.52 -18.55
CA ALA A 671 -41.28 -31.84 -18.92
C ALA A 671 -42.63 -32.22 -18.29
N THR A 672 -43.06 -31.57 -17.20
CA THR A 672 -44.38 -31.83 -16.57
C THR A 672 -45.55 -31.18 -17.33
N SER A 673 -45.29 -30.47 -18.43
CA SER A 673 -46.31 -30.08 -19.41
C SER A 673 -46.90 -31.33 -20.10
N ALA A 674 -48.21 -31.33 -20.39
CA ALA A 674 -49.10 -32.49 -20.56
C ALA A 674 -48.80 -33.54 -21.67
N SER A 675 -47.58 -33.60 -22.22
CA SER A 675 -47.18 -34.54 -23.29
C SER A 675 -45.94 -35.38 -22.98
N ALA A 676 -45.42 -35.42 -21.74
CA ALA A 676 -44.23 -36.23 -21.43
C ALA A 676 -44.51 -37.74 -21.46
N GLY A 677 -43.99 -38.40 -22.50
CA GLY A 677 -43.94 -39.85 -22.63
C GLY A 677 -42.90 -40.53 -21.72
N THR A 678 -42.79 -41.86 -21.84
CA THR A 678 -41.88 -42.73 -21.09
C THR A 678 -40.42 -42.26 -21.10
N ASP A 679 -39.97 -41.67 -22.22
CA ASP A 679 -38.60 -41.17 -22.42
C ASP A 679 -38.19 -40.07 -21.43
N SER A 680 -39.13 -39.23 -20.98
CA SER A 680 -38.84 -38.14 -20.02
C SER A 680 -38.56 -38.68 -18.61
N LYS A 681 -39.27 -39.75 -18.21
CA LYS A 681 -39.05 -40.39 -16.91
C LYS A 681 -37.71 -41.12 -16.88
N ASP A 682 -37.33 -41.75 -17.98
CA ASP A 682 -36.03 -42.43 -18.10
C ASP A 682 -34.86 -41.43 -18.13
N PHE A 683 -35.02 -40.30 -18.84
CA PHE A 683 -34.04 -39.20 -18.82
C PHE A 683 -33.85 -38.61 -17.41
N PHE A 684 -34.95 -38.34 -16.69
CA PHE A 684 -34.90 -37.85 -15.32
C PHE A 684 -34.21 -38.85 -14.39
N LYS A 685 -34.56 -40.14 -14.49
CA LYS A 685 -33.94 -41.20 -13.69
C LYS A 685 -32.44 -41.31 -13.93
N GLY A 686 -31.99 -41.22 -15.19
CA GLY A 686 -30.58 -41.22 -15.56
C GLY A 686 -29.84 -39.99 -15.00
N SER A 687 -30.40 -38.80 -15.19
CA SER A 687 -29.80 -37.54 -14.71
C SER A 687 -29.74 -37.47 -13.18
N LYS A 688 -30.79 -37.94 -12.49
CA LYS A 688 -30.82 -38.08 -11.02
C LYS A 688 -29.67 -38.97 -10.53
N GLN A 689 -29.44 -40.11 -11.19
CA GLN A 689 -28.35 -41.03 -10.82
C GLN A 689 -26.97 -40.41 -11.07
N GLU A 690 -26.78 -39.62 -12.12
CA GLU A 690 -25.52 -38.93 -12.36
C GLU A 690 -25.22 -37.87 -11.28
N VAL A 691 -26.24 -37.12 -10.82
CA VAL A 691 -26.07 -36.18 -9.69
C VAL A 691 -25.72 -36.93 -8.41
N ILE A 692 -26.41 -38.04 -8.10
CA ILE A 692 -26.12 -38.88 -6.93
C ILE A 692 -24.66 -39.37 -6.97
N LYS A 693 -24.21 -39.87 -8.14
CA LYS A 693 -22.84 -40.35 -8.31
C LYS A 693 -21.81 -39.26 -8.02
N LYS A 694 -22.01 -38.02 -8.51
CA LYS A 694 -21.12 -36.89 -8.21
C LYS A 694 -21.10 -36.54 -6.72
N ILE A 695 -22.24 -36.65 -6.03
CA ILE A 695 -22.33 -36.43 -4.59
C ILE A 695 -21.58 -37.52 -3.82
N ASP A 696 -21.68 -38.77 -4.24
CA ASP A 696 -20.94 -39.89 -3.64
C ASP A 696 -19.43 -39.70 -3.83
N GLU A 697 -18.99 -39.33 -5.04
CA GLU A 697 -17.59 -38.98 -5.34
C GLU A 697 -17.07 -37.82 -4.46
N LEU A 698 -17.87 -36.75 -4.28
CA LEU A 698 -17.52 -35.65 -3.39
C LEU A 698 -17.43 -36.11 -1.93
N THR A 699 -18.36 -36.95 -1.49
CA THR A 699 -18.40 -37.44 -0.10
C THR A 699 -17.19 -38.32 0.22
N GLU A 700 -16.82 -39.22 -0.69
CA GLU A 700 -15.61 -40.03 -0.58
C GLU A 700 -14.36 -39.16 -0.56
N PHE A 701 -14.30 -38.14 -1.43
CA PHE A 701 -13.19 -37.18 -1.45
C PHE A 701 -13.06 -36.43 -0.11
N CYS A 702 -14.18 -35.96 0.46
CA CYS A 702 -14.17 -35.29 1.76
C CYS A 702 -13.61 -36.18 2.89
N ILE A 703 -13.99 -37.47 2.90
CA ILE A 703 -13.50 -38.44 3.89
C ILE A 703 -12.00 -38.70 3.72
N ASP A 704 -11.53 -38.89 2.49
CA ASP A 704 -10.10 -39.08 2.20
C ASP A 704 -9.27 -37.84 2.59
N PHE A 705 -9.79 -36.65 2.31
CA PHE A 705 -9.14 -35.39 2.65
C PHE A 705 -8.99 -35.20 4.17
N GLU A 706 -10.05 -35.47 4.95
CA GLU A 706 -10.03 -35.39 6.42
C GLU A 706 -8.94 -36.29 7.05
N GLN A 707 -8.73 -37.47 6.49
CA GLN A 707 -7.73 -38.42 6.99
C GLN A 707 -6.30 -37.94 6.72
N LYS A 708 -6.09 -37.14 5.67
CA LYS A 708 -4.77 -36.73 5.18
C LYS A 708 -4.34 -35.32 5.62
N TRP A 709 -5.28 -34.42 5.87
CA TRP A 709 -4.98 -33.02 6.15
C TRP A 709 -4.79 -32.73 7.64
N VAL A 710 -3.98 -31.70 7.94
CA VAL A 710 -3.64 -31.29 9.31
C VAL A 710 -4.18 -29.92 9.68
N ALA A 711 -4.42 -29.02 8.71
CA ALA A 711 -5.02 -27.73 9.01
C ALA A 711 -6.49 -27.91 9.43
N HIS A 712 -6.75 -27.83 10.74
CA HIS A 712 -8.06 -28.11 11.33
C HIS A 712 -9.18 -27.20 10.79
N GLN A 713 -8.88 -25.95 10.40
CA GLN A 713 -9.87 -25.08 9.73
C GLN A 713 -10.34 -25.68 8.40
N ARG A 714 -9.41 -26.18 7.55
CA ARG A 714 -9.78 -26.78 6.26
C ARG A 714 -10.46 -28.14 6.44
N VAL A 715 -10.03 -28.92 7.44
CA VAL A 715 -10.73 -30.15 7.83
C VAL A 715 -12.17 -29.83 8.22
N PHE A 716 -12.39 -28.79 9.04
CA PHE A 716 -13.71 -28.34 9.44
C PHE A 716 -14.58 -27.91 8.23
N GLU A 717 -14.03 -27.12 7.30
CA GLU A 717 -14.74 -26.74 6.06
C GLU A 717 -15.14 -27.96 5.21
N VAL A 718 -14.22 -28.92 5.05
CA VAL A 718 -14.45 -30.13 4.26
C VAL A 718 -15.43 -31.09 4.93
N GLN A 719 -15.40 -31.20 6.26
CA GLN A 719 -16.40 -31.95 7.04
C GLN A 719 -17.79 -31.35 6.83
N ARG A 720 -17.94 -30.03 6.98
CA ARG A 720 -19.22 -29.33 6.71
C ARG A 720 -19.66 -29.51 5.27
N LEU A 721 -18.74 -29.51 4.30
CA LEU A 721 -19.07 -29.80 2.91
C LEU A 721 -19.58 -31.24 2.73
N GLY A 722 -18.93 -32.22 3.34
CA GLY A 722 -19.39 -33.62 3.32
C GLY A 722 -20.76 -33.80 3.97
N GLU A 723 -21.05 -33.08 5.06
CA GLU A 723 -22.39 -33.07 5.69
C GLU A 723 -23.44 -32.47 4.76
N ARG A 724 -23.17 -31.32 4.14
CA ARG A 724 -24.05 -30.70 3.13
C ARG A 724 -24.32 -31.64 1.95
N ALA A 725 -23.28 -32.30 1.45
CA ALA A 725 -23.39 -33.29 0.37
C ALA A 725 -24.30 -34.46 0.77
N LYS A 726 -24.13 -35.02 1.97
CA LYS A 726 -24.99 -36.10 2.51
C LYS A 726 -26.45 -35.65 2.70
N LEU A 727 -26.67 -34.44 3.18
CA LEU A 727 -28.01 -33.86 3.32
C LEU A 727 -28.69 -33.73 1.95
N LEU A 728 -28.02 -33.13 0.98
CA LEU A 728 -28.53 -32.99 -0.38
C LEU A 728 -28.82 -34.37 -1.01
N ARG A 729 -27.92 -35.34 -0.81
CA ARG A 729 -28.12 -36.73 -1.26
C ARG A 729 -29.43 -37.32 -0.74
N SER A 730 -29.70 -37.15 0.56
CA SER A 730 -30.91 -37.66 1.21
C SER A 730 -32.18 -37.02 0.64
N GLU A 731 -32.15 -35.72 0.38
CA GLU A 731 -33.29 -35.00 -0.21
C GLU A 731 -33.51 -35.42 -1.67
N ILE A 732 -32.43 -35.55 -2.46
CA ILE A 732 -32.49 -36.05 -3.83
C ILE A 732 -33.06 -37.47 -3.89
N GLU A 733 -32.69 -38.36 -2.97
CA GLU A 733 -33.20 -39.73 -2.94
C GLU A 733 -34.72 -39.77 -2.75
N LYS A 734 -35.24 -38.96 -1.83
CA LYS A 734 -36.68 -38.83 -1.53
C LYS A 734 -37.46 -38.16 -2.66
N ALA A 735 -36.85 -37.21 -3.36
CA ALA A 735 -37.50 -36.43 -4.39
C ALA A 735 -37.91 -37.27 -5.61
N THR A 736 -39.13 -37.03 -6.07
CA THR A 736 -39.71 -37.52 -7.32
C THR A 736 -39.61 -36.48 -8.43
N LEU A 737 -40.15 -36.79 -9.62
CA LEU A 737 -40.22 -35.85 -10.74
C LEU A 737 -41.04 -34.60 -10.40
N ALA A 738 -42.08 -34.74 -9.56
CA ALA A 738 -43.07 -33.70 -9.31
C ALA A 738 -42.64 -32.67 -8.26
N ASP A 739 -41.72 -33.02 -7.36
CA ASP A 739 -41.28 -32.25 -6.20
C ASP A 739 -39.78 -31.91 -6.25
N TRP A 740 -39.09 -32.25 -7.35
CA TRP A 740 -37.66 -31.95 -7.51
C TRP A 740 -37.33 -30.45 -7.38
N TYR A 741 -38.21 -29.57 -7.85
CA TYR A 741 -38.00 -28.13 -7.75
C TYR A 741 -38.09 -27.59 -6.31
N GLU A 742 -38.60 -28.40 -5.38
CA GLU A 742 -38.75 -28.05 -3.95
C GLU A 742 -37.58 -28.54 -3.10
N ILE A 743 -36.60 -29.24 -3.69
CA ILE A 743 -35.43 -29.75 -2.96
C ILE A 743 -34.67 -28.58 -2.32
N PRO A 744 -34.53 -28.57 -0.98
CA PRO A 744 -33.76 -27.54 -0.31
C PRO A 744 -32.27 -27.75 -0.59
N ILE A 745 -31.60 -26.72 -1.10
CA ILE A 745 -30.15 -26.75 -1.37
C ILE A 745 -29.42 -26.24 -0.13
N PRO A 746 -28.57 -27.07 0.52
CA PRO A 746 -27.83 -26.66 1.71
C PRO A 746 -26.58 -25.85 1.30
N PHE A 747 -26.75 -24.55 1.04
CA PHE A 747 -25.64 -23.69 0.61
C PHE A 747 -24.51 -23.57 1.66
N ARG A 748 -24.78 -23.75 2.96
CA ARG A 748 -23.77 -23.61 4.04
C ARG A 748 -24.04 -24.41 5.32
#